data_AF-A0A948HTH5-F1
#
_entry.id   AF-A0A948HTH5-F1
#
_cell.length_a   1.000
_cell.length_b   1.000
_cell.length_c   1.000
_cell.angle_alpha   90.00
_cell.angle_beta   90.00
_cell.angle_gamma   90.00
#
_symmetry.space_group_name_H-M   'P 1'
#
loop_
_entity.id
_entity.type
_entity.pdbx_description
1 polymer ?
#
loop_
_entity_poly.entity_id
_entity_poly.type
_entity_poly.pdbx_seq_one_letter_code
_entity_poly.pdbx_strand_id
1 'polypeptide(L)'
;MRCLGKDALYFICLFAPAVSLAGPNEDFEKAIQAFNQTEANAAYIHLKNVLQQAPEHIPAKVLMGKVLLNKGYFNEAITEFEEALDNNADIASMLEELATAYLFAGKNEQVLSLGQRYQLAPAQRFDWHLLSAAAQLNMGNIDAAEAQYTAASKLQSESLRLLNSKAALRLKQRNYDEANDLITQALNIDAANPQSLQLRAEWLQLNGNAAAAQQFYEQATELSPQDPLLRRALLRNYVSQQKLDLAEQTIQHILQFTPDDPYALLLAAWLSAIKPQAAAAENSGKQLSDLLWKMSRQQIEAQPSRLYSRALLSYVEGSYEKARSDLHAYLPLAPADLNAVAILARIYMRQNDVNAAIQLLEQHLSHLNAMPELAQLLTTLYITTNKTNKAEQLIASLRLQYPDNAEFAVLHAAVLKKLTQNPQAQQLIKQFEQQHGASLLITTNQALFALESGDFDTALTLANQLLQQAPQNSGYLNFKAAVLIKLQQADAAKVLLQQILQQEPGHLAAQFNLAQIALSEQNNENAIALLEPVVKANQSYKPAPTLLALAYIRSGRLSDAETLLLDTTAVVPYPPADSMLFDLYMQQQKYQDALSIVDKGLERKFLHEPLLWKKAQLLKLLSRNDEAIYQTELLQSLVQDDADKLLRLALLQRELGNSSASEQSLLAAQQSNAKSRLIQLELVNHYLLTEQPLQAEKWLRRLQPYAATDANITMLSADLALLNKDTNKAVLLFKQALRLDPAFQLVWVKLYQLAKNGVDAKGFSLLAQDNLRENKDFNWLRRLLAEHFVNQQQATEAIQQYEILLAAGAYTDDVAVHNNLANLYLPTDAKTALSYAETAVKLAPKHAAALDTYGWILTKTGSYQQALAVLRQANTLDAAEPATRFHLAYTLAQLQRKDEAKTILRQLLADTATFSEKNAAEALLQQL
;
A
#
# COMPACT_ATOMS: atom_id res chain seq x y z
N MET A 1 -73.10 17.12 -35.33
CA MET A 1 -72.61 16.92 -36.71
C MET A 1 -71.52 15.84 -36.68
N ARG A 2 -71.81 14.69 -37.32
CA ARG A 2 -70.95 13.66 -37.95
C ARG A 2 -69.58 13.23 -37.35
N CYS A 3 -69.52 11.90 -37.11
CA CYS A 3 -68.52 10.88 -37.50
C CYS A 3 -67.10 10.92 -36.88
N LEU A 4 -66.59 9.87 -36.21
CA LEU A 4 -66.28 8.46 -36.55
C LEU A 4 -64.95 8.25 -37.34
N GLY A 5 -64.04 7.48 -36.72
CA GLY A 5 -63.08 6.53 -37.33
C GLY A 5 -61.72 7.10 -37.76
N LYS A 6 -60.63 6.33 -37.86
CA LYS A 6 -60.29 4.93 -37.58
C LYS A 6 -58.78 4.78 -37.84
N ASP A 7 -58.11 3.97 -37.03
CA ASP A 7 -56.98 3.06 -37.34
C ASP A 7 -55.90 3.46 -38.37
N ALA A 8 -54.65 3.54 -37.90
CA ALA A 8 -53.49 2.96 -38.59
C ALA A 8 -52.32 2.76 -37.59
N LEU A 9 -52.18 1.54 -37.07
CA LEU A 9 -50.93 1.05 -36.50
C LEU A 9 -49.85 1.09 -37.60
N TYR A 10 -48.92 2.03 -37.51
CA TYR A 10 -47.65 1.94 -38.22
C TYR A 10 -46.69 1.10 -37.38
N PHE A 11 -46.51 -0.15 -37.80
CA PHE A 11 -45.35 -0.97 -37.44
C PHE A 11 -44.10 -0.25 -37.98
N ILE A 12 -43.45 0.57 -37.15
CA ILE A 12 -42.13 1.10 -37.45
C ILE A 12 -41.15 -0.03 -37.13
N CYS A 13 -40.79 -0.82 -38.15
CA CYS A 13 -39.56 -1.59 -38.14
C CYS A 13 -38.39 -0.60 -38.05
N LEU A 14 -37.98 -0.28 -36.82
CA LEU A 14 -36.69 0.31 -36.53
C LEU A 14 -35.62 -0.71 -36.91
N PHE A 15 -35.18 -0.67 -38.16
CA PHE A 15 -33.84 -1.14 -38.51
C PHE A 15 -32.87 -0.30 -37.68
N ALA A 16 -32.36 -0.88 -36.60
CA ALA A 16 -31.17 -0.36 -35.96
C ALA A 16 -30.08 -0.27 -37.04
N PRO A 17 -29.36 0.86 -37.16
CA PRO A 17 -28.29 0.95 -38.14
C PRO A 17 -27.27 -0.11 -37.75
N ALA A 18 -26.98 -1.01 -38.68
CA ALA A 18 -25.80 -1.86 -38.60
C ALA A 18 -24.61 -0.91 -38.47
N VAL A 19 -24.11 -0.71 -37.25
CA VAL A 19 -22.82 -0.10 -37.00
C VAL A 19 -21.84 -0.89 -37.86
N SER A 20 -21.19 -0.25 -38.81
CA SER A 20 -20.25 -0.92 -39.68
C SER A 20 -19.03 -1.35 -38.85
N LEU A 21 -19.11 -2.54 -38.26
CA LEU A 21 -18.06 -3.23 -37.51
C LEU A 21 -16.84 -3.60 -38.39
N ALA A 22 -16.79 -3.15 -39.65
CA ALA A 22 -15.73 -3.48 -40.60
C ALA A 22 -14.46 -2.63 -40.39
N GLY A 23 -14.57 -1.34 -40.05
CA GLY A 23 -13.42 -0.40 -40.03
C GLY A 23 -12.36 -0.69 -38.96
N PRO A 24 -12.72 -0.72 -37.66
CA PRO A 24 -11.76 -0.95 -36.57
C PRO A 24 -11.09 -2.33 -36.65
N ASN A 25 -11.84 -3.33 -37.08
CA ASN A 25 -11.33 -4.69 -37.22
C ASN A 25 -10.32 -4.81 -38.37
N GLU A 26 -10.51 -4.09 -39.49
CA GLU A 26 -9.56 -4.12 -40.61
C GLU A 26 -8.24 -3.41 -40.28
N ASP A 27 -8.28 -2.25 -39.61
CA ASP A 27 -7.07 -1.55 -39.17
C ASP A 27 -6.29 -2.35 -38.11
N PHE A 28 -7.00 -3.11 -37.26
CA PHE A 28 -6.36 -4.01 -36.30
C PHE A 28 -5.58 -5.14 -36.99
N GLU A 29 -6.08 -5.70 -38.09
CA GLU A 29 -5.34 -6.70 -38.86
C GLU A 29 -4.05 -6.11 -39.48
N LYS A 30 -4.10 -4.88 -40.01
CA LYS A 30 -2.91 -4.18 -40.54
C LYS A 30 -1.87 -3.94 -39.46
N ALA A 31 -2.31 -3.57 -38.24
CA ALA A 31 -1.42 -3.39 -37.10
C ALA A 31 -0.66 -4.68 -36.73
N ILE A 32 -1.35 -5.83 -36.70
CA ILE A 32 -0.73 -7.13 -36.42
C ILE A 32 0.35 -7.44 -37.48
N GLN A 33 0.03 -7.22 -38.75
CA GLN A 33 0.97 -7.48 -39.84
C GLN A 33 2.25 -6.64 -39.73
N ALA A 34 2.11 -5.33 -39.48
CA ALA A 34 3.25 -4.41 -39.33
C ALA A 34 4.12 -4.75 -38.10
N PHE A 35 3.48 -5.14 -36.99
CA PHE A 35 4.20 -5.55 -35.78
C PHE A 35 5.06 -6.79 -36.03
N ASN A 36 4.50 -7.79 -36.74
CA ASN A 36 5.23 -9.01 -37.09
C ASN A 36 6.40 -8.78 -38.06
N GLN A 37 6.40 -7.66 -38.80
CA GLN A 37 7.48 -7.23 -39.69
C GLN A 37 8.54 -6.35 -38.99
N THR A 38 8.48 -6.23 -37.66
CA THR A 38 9.36 -5.38 -36.83
C THR A 38 9.26 -3.88 -37.13
N GLU A 39 8.20 -3.45 -37.83
CA GLU A 39 7.93 -2.06 -38.19
C GLU A 39 7.18 -1.33 -37.06
N ALA A 40 7.84 -1.14 -35.90
CA ALA A 40 7.20 -0.63 -34.68
C ALA A 40 6.49 0.73 -34.88
N ASN A 41 7.00 1.59 -35.76
CA ASN A 41 6.38 2.88 -36.08
C ASN A 41 5.08 2.72 -36.89
N ALA A 42 5.05 1.80 -37.86
CA ALA A 42 3.86 1.55 -38.68
C ALA A 42 2.76 0.88 -37.85
N ALA A 43 3.12 -0.11 -37.02
CA ALA A 43 2.20 -0.76 -36.10
C ALA A 43 1.54 0.25 -35.14
N TYR A 44 2.33 1.16 -34.57
CA TYR A 44 1.84 2.23 -33.69
C TYR A 44 0.76 3.10 -34.34
N ILE A 45 0.92 3.46 -35.62
CA ILE A 45 -0.04 4.31 -36.34
C ILE A 45 -1.36 3.58 -36.55
N HIS A 46 -1.34 2.34 -37.02
CA HIS A 46 -2.56 1.56 -37.23
C HIS A 46 -3.32 1.33 -35.93
N LEU A 47 -2.62 1.00 -34.84
CA LEU A 47 -3.24 0.81 -33.52
C LEU A 47 -3.89 2.07 -32.98
N LYS A 48 -3.27 3.23 -33.21
CA LYS A 48 -3.86 4.51 -32.81
C LYS A 48 -5.20 4.76 -33.52
N ASN A 49 -5.32 4.39 -34.79
CA ASN A 49 -6.58 4.51 -35.54
C ASN A 49 -7.66 3.57 -34.99
N VAL A 50 -7.30 2.32 -34.65
CA VAL A 50 -8.23 1.36 -34.02
C VAL A 50 -8.75 1.92 -32.71
N LEU A 51 -7.85 2.33 -31.81
CA LEU A 51 -8.22 2.81 -30.47
C LEU A 51 -8.92 4.17 -30.50
N GLN A 52 -8.75 4.97 -31.57
CA GLN A 52 -9.54 6.18 -31.77
C GLN A 52 -11.00 5.87 -32.10
N GLN A 53 -11.25 4.83 -32.91
CA GLN A 53 -12.61 4.45 -33.32
C GLN A 53 -13.30 3.53 -32.29
N ALA A 54 -12.53 2.67 -31.64
CA ALA A 54 -12.99 1.71 -30.64
C ALA A 54 -12.02 1.73 -29.43
N PRO A 55 -12.17 2.70 -28.51
CA PRO A 55 -11.27 2.84 -27.36
C PRO A 55 -11.24 1.62 -26.44
N GLU A 56 -12.33 0.85 -26.37
CA GLU A 56 -12.42 -0.37 -25.55
C GLU A 56 -11.98 -1.64 -26.29
N HIS A 57 -11.32 -1.54 -27.45
CA HIS A 57 -10.90 -2.71 -28.22
C HIS A 57 -9.70 -3.40 -27.55
N ILE A 58 -9.99 -4.31 -26.62
CA ILE A 58 -9.00 -4.99 -25.75
C ILE A 58 -7.82 -5.58 -26.53
N PRO A 59 -8.00 -6.33 -27.64
CA PRO A 59 -6.86 -6.88 -28.38
C PRO A 59 -5.89 -5.81 -28.94
N ALA A 60 -6.40 -4.61 -29.24
CA ALA A 60 -5.58 -3.51 -29.76
C ALA A 60 -4.75 -2.85 -28.64
N LYS A 61 -5.29 -2.76 -27.43
CA LYS A 61 -4.55 -2.26 -26.26
C LYS A 61 -3.35 -3.12 -25.93
N VAL A 62 -3.54 -4.45 -25.90
CA VAL A 62 -2.44 -5.39 -25.64
C VAL A 62 -1.33 -5.23 -26.68
N LEU A 63 -1.68 -5.15 -27.98
CA LEU A 63 -0.68 -4.97 -29.03
C LEU A 63 0.02 -3.60 -28.96
N MET A 64 -0.70 -2.54 -28.57
CA MET A 64 -0.14 -1.20 -28.34
C MET A 64 0.89 -1.20 -27.22
N GLY A 65 0.61 -1.88 -26.10
CA GLY A 65 1.56 -2.02 -24.99
C GLY A 65 2.90 -2.63 -25.45
N LYS A 66 2.85 -3.69 -26.28
CA LYS A 66 4.07 -4.33 -26.82
C LYS A 66 4.88 -3.39 -27.72
N VAL A 67 4.20 -2.62 -28.57
CA VAL A 67 4.84 -1.63 -29.44
C VAL A 67 5.52 -0.52 -28.63
N LEU A 68 4.85 -0.01 -27.59
CA LEU A 68 5.38 1.04 -26.72
C LEU A 68 6.60 0.59 -25.92
N LEU A 69 6.58 -0.65 -25.42
CA LEU A 69 7.72 -1.26 -24.73
C LEU A 69 8.98 -1.28 -25.62
N ASN A 70 8.85 -1.73 -26.87
CA ASN A 70 9.96 -1.77 -27.83
C ASN A 70 10.54 -0.38 -28.14
N LYS A 71 9.75 0.68 -27.94
CA LYS A 71 10.17 2.08 -28.13
C LYS A 71 10.75 2.71 -26.86
N GLY A 72 10.78 1.99 -25.73
CA GLY A 72 11.28 2.49 -24.44
C GLY A 72 10.28 3.36 -23.66
N TYR A 73 9.01 3.42 -24.11
CA TYR A 73 7.94 4.16 -23.43
C TYR A 73 7.27 3.28 -22.37
N PHE A 74 8.01 3.01 -21.29
CA PHE A 74 7.64 1.98 -20.31
C PHE A 74 6.33 2.28 -19.57
N ASN A 75 6.08 3.53 -19.19
CA ASN A 75 4.87 3.88 -18.44
C ASN A 75 3.63 3.83 -19.33
N GLU A 76 3.74 4.30 -20.57
CA GLU A 76 2.67 4.26 -21.56
C GLU A 76 2.34 2.81 -21.93
N ALA A 77 3.36 1.96 -22.06
CA ALA A 77 3.17 0.52 -22.27
C ALA A 77 2.39 -0.11 -21.11
N ILE A 78 2.75 0.22 -19.87
CA ILE A 78 2.06 -0.26 -18.66
C ILE A 78 0.59 0.17 -18.68
N THR A 79 0.29 1.44 -19.00
CA THR A 79 -1.09 1.93 -19.04
C THR A 79 -1.96 1.12 -20.00
N GLU A 80 -1.49 0.85 -21.22
CA GLU A 80 -2.30 0.07 -22.18
C GLU A 80 -2.50 -1.38 -21.74
N PHE A 81 -1.49 -2.00 -21.12
CA PHE A 81 -1.63 -3.35 -20.56
C PHE A 81 -2.58 -3.39 -19.36
N GLU A 82 -2.47 -2.45 -18.42
CA GLU A 82 -3.34 -2.37 -17.25
C GLU A 82 -4.80 -2.08 -17.65
N GLU A 83 -5.03 -1.18 -18.61
CA GLU A 83 -6.38 -0.93 -19.14
C GLU A 83 -6.96 -2.15 -19.85
N ALA A 84 -6.13 -2.95 -20.54
CA ALA A 84 -6.58 -4.22 -21.10
C ALA A 84 -7.00 -5.20 -19.99
N LEU A 85 -6.19 -5.34 -18.93
CA LEU A 85 -6.49 -6.19 -17.77
C LEU A 85 -7.74 -5.73 -17.00
N ASP A 86 -7.96 -4.42 -16.84
CA ASP A 86 -9.16 -3.85 -16.21
C ASP A 86 -10.41 -4.10 -17.05
N ASN A 87 -10.25 -4.30 -18.36
CA ASN A 87 -11.30 -4.76 -19.25
C ASN A 87 -11.37 -6.29 -19.35
N ASN A 88 -10.82 -7.00 -18.35
CA ASN A 88 -10.79 -8.46 -18.19
C ASN A 88 -9.93 -9.21 -19.23
N ALA A 89 -8.90 -8.59 -19.81
CA ALA A 89 -7.94 -9.35 -20.61
C ALA A 89 -7.22 -10.41 -19.76
N ASP A 90 -6.91 -11.57 -20.35
CA ASP A 90 -6.08 -12.59 -19.70
C ASP A 90 -4.60 -12.18 -19.70
N ILE A 91 -3.96 -12.19 -18.53
CA ILE A 91 -2.54 -11.86 -18.32
C ILE A 91 -1.60 -12.73 -19.15
N ALA A 92 -2.01 -13.96 -19.47
CA ALA A 92 -1.22 -14.92 -20.22
C ALA A 92 -0.74 -14.35 -21.58
N SER A 93 -1.49 -13.41 -22.15
CA SER A 93 -1.20 -12.79 -23.44
C SER A 93 -0.11 -11.70 -23.40
N MET A 94 0.29 -11.22 -22.21
CA MET A 94 1.14 -10.03 -22.05
C MET A 94 2.08 -10.03 -20.82
N LEU A 95 2.26 -11.18 -20.15
CA LEU A 95 2.96 -11.26 -18.86
C LEU A 95 4.43 -10.79 -18.92
N GLU A 96 5.21 -11.28 -19.89
CA GLU A 96 6.65 -10.98 -19.98
C GLU A 96 6.87 -9.51 -20.32
N GLU A 97 6.08 -8.98 -21.26
CA GLU A 97 6.17 -7.59 -21.69
C GLU A 97 5.77 -6.63 -20.56
N LEU A 98 4.67 -6.90 -19.86
CA LEU A 98 4.23 -6.08 -18.74
C LEU A 98 5.24 -6.13 -17.57
N ALA A 99 5.72 -7.31 -17.19
CA ALA A 99 6.72 -7.46 -16.13
C ALA A 99 8.03 -6.75 -16.47
N THR A 100 8.46 -6.82 -17.74
CA THR A 100 9.65 -6.09 -18.21
C THR A 100 9.44 -4.58 -18.15
N ALA A 101 8.27 -4.09 -18.60
CA ALA A 101 7.92 -2.67 -18.49
C ALA A 101 7.94 -2.20 -17.03
N TYR A 102 7.41 -3.00 -16.10
CA TYR A 102 7.47 -2.71 -14.67
C TYR A 102 8.90 -2.64 -14.14
N LEU A 103 9.78 -3.59 -14.48
CA LEU A 103 11.18 -3.57 -14.05
C LEU A 103 11.90 -2.29 -14.49
N PHE A 104 11.75 -1.89 -15.75
CA PHE A 104 12.37 -0.67 -16.28
C PHE A 104 11.74 0.61 -15.71
N ALA A 105 10.45 0.59 -15.41
CA ALA A 105 9.77 1.65 -14.67
C ALA A 105 10.05 1.61 -13.14
N GLY A 106 10.89 0.67 -12.65
CA GLY A 106 11.22 0.47 -11.24
C GLY A 106 10.04 0.04 -10.36
N LYS A 107 8.95 -0.42 -10.95
CA LYS A 107 7.73 -0.94 -10.32
C LYS A 107 7.93 -2.42 -9.93
N ASN A 108 8.95 -2.68 -9.09
CA ASN A 108 9.40 -4.04 -8.78
C ASN A 108 8.34 -4.87 -8.02
N GLU A 109 7.55 -4.25 -7.13
CA GLU A 109 6.49 -4.94 -6.40
C GLU A 109 5.36 -5.41 -7.32
N GLN A 110 5.05 -4.62 -8.35
CA GLN A 110 4.03 -4.95 -9.33
C GLN A 110 4.39 -6.23 -10.09
N VAL A 111 5.68 -6.45 -10.41
CA VAL A 111 6.17 -7.71 -11.01
C VAL A 111 5.84 -8.90 -10.12
N LEU A 112 6.05 -8.78 -8.81
CA LEU A 112 5.75 -9.86 -7.85
C LEU A 112 4.26 -10.12 -7.76
N SER A 113 3.45 -9.05 -7.78
CA SER A 113 1.99 -9.14 -7.68
C SER A 113 1.37 -9.92 -8.84
N LEU A 114 2.00 -9.95 -10.03
CA LEU A 114 1.47 -10.65 -11.19
C LEU A 114 1.26 -12.15 -10.92
N GLY A 115 2.21 -12.82 -10.26
CA GLY A 115 2.08 -14.25 -9.93
C GLY A 115 1.18 -14.54 -8.73
N GLN A 116 0.73 -13.51 -8.00
CA GLN A 116 -0.24 -13.62 -6.91
C GLN A 116 -1.67 -13.31 -7.39
N ARG A 117 -1.80 -12.28 -8.22
CA ARG A 117 -3.07 -11.76 -8.75
C ARG A 117 -3.64 -12.68 -9.83
N TYR A 118 -2.78 -13.35 -10.58
CA TYR A 118 -3.20 -14.17 -11.70
C TYR A 118 -2.71 -15.61 -11.59
N GLN A 119 -3.52 -16.54 -12.09
CA GLN A 119 -3.17 -17.94 -12.16
C GLN A 119 -2.35 -18.22 -13.43
N LEU A 120 -1.07 -18.56 -13.27
CA LEU A 120 -0.13 -18.73 -14.39
C LEU A 120 0.09 -20.20 -14.76
N ALA A 121 0.11 -20.51 -16.06
CA ALA A 121 0.50 -21.83 -16.55
C ALA A 121 2.01 -22.09 -16.33
N PRO A 122 2.49 -23.35 -16.36
CA PRO A 122 3.88 -23.68 -16.00
C PRO A 122 4.96 -22.91 -16.78
N ALA A 123 4.78 -22.67 -18.08
CA ALA A 123 5.72 -21.91 -18.90
C ALA A 123 5.80 -20.45 -18.45
N GLN A 124 4.66 -19.78 -18.34
CA GLN A 124 4.56 -18.39 -17.84
C GLN A 124 5.10 -18.25 -16.43
N ARG A 125 4.94 -19.29 -15.60
CA ARG A 125 5.46 -19.31 -14.24
C ARG A 125 6.99 -19.31 -14.21
N PHE A 126 7.67 -19.99 -15.15
CA PHE A 126 9.13 -19.94 -15.26
C PHE A 126 9.63 -18.54 -15.58
N ASP A 127 9.02 -17.88 -16.58
CA ASP A 127 9.40 -16.51 -16.97
C ASP A 127 9.14 -15.53 -15.84
N TRP A 128 7.99 -15.63 -15.19
CA TRP A 128 7.67 -14.84 -14.02
C TRP A 128 8.67 -15.03 -12.88
N HIS A 129 9.13 -16.25 -12.61
CA HIS A 129 10.14 -16.49 -11.57
C HIS A 129 11.47 -15.78 -11.87
N LEU A 130 11.95 -15.79 -13.13
CA LEU A 130 13.18 -15.08 -13.50
C LEU A 130 13.04 -13.55 -13.37
N LEU A 131 11.92 -13.00 -13.83
CA LEU A 131 11.63 -11.56 -13.74
C LEU A 131 11.40 -11.12 -12.28
N SER A 132 10.76 -11.98 -11.47
CA SER A 132 10.58 -11.76 -10.04
C SER A 132 11.91 -11.81 -9.28
N ALA A 133 12.84 -12.67 -9.67
CA ALA A 133 14.18 -12.66 -9.10
C ALA A 133 14.88 -11.32 -9.37
N ALA A 134 14.81 -10.80 -10.60
CA ALA A 134 15.34 -9.49 -10.94
C ALA A 134 14.69 -8.36 -10.13
N ALA A 135 13.36 -8.40 -9.97
CA ALA A 135 12.63 -7.46 -9.12
C ALA A 135 13.12 -7.50 -7.66
N GLN A 136 13.24 -8.70 -7.07
CA GLN A 136 13.74 -8.88 -5.70
C GLN A 136 15.17 -8.36 -5.54
N LEU A 137 16.03 -8.57 -6.53
CA LEU A 137 17.39 -8.02 -6.51
C LEU A 137 17.39 -6.49 -6.57
N ASN A 138 16.52 -5.87 -7.37
CA ASN A 138 16.36 -4.41 -7.39
C ASN A 138 15.87 -3.87 -6.04
N MET A 139 15.13 -4.66 -5.28
CA MET A 139 14.67 -4.35 -3.93
C MET A 139 15.70 -4.70 -2.85
N GLY A 140 16.84 -5.32 -3.20
CA GLY A 140 17.88 -5.74 -2.25
C GLY A 140 17.59 -7.06 -1.52
N ASN A 141 16.52 -7.77 -1.87
CA ASN A 141 16.08 -8.99 -1.22
C ASN A 141 16.75 -10.23 -1.85
N ILE A 142 18.00 -10.47 -1.46
CA ILE A 142 18.84 -11.51 -2.06
C ILE A 142 18.27 -12.93 -1.83
N ASP A 143 17.87 -13.25 -0.60
CA ASP A 143 17.34 -14.59 -0.28
C ASP A 143 16.04 -14.90 -1.05
N ALA A 144 15.20 -13.88 -1.23
CA ALA A 144 13.97 -14.01 -2.01
C ALA A 144 14.27 -14.23 -3.48
N ALA A 145 15.26 -13.52 -4.05
CA ALA A 145 15.70 -13.76 -5.42
C ALA A 145 16.24 -15.19 -5.61
N GLU A 146 16.97 -15.72 -4.63
CA GLU A 146 17.50 -17.08 -4.65
C GLU A 146 16.38 -18.14 -4.59
N ALA A 147 15.33 -17.89 -3.82
CA ALA A 147 14.13 -18.72 -3.81
C ALA A 147 13.42 -18.72 -5.18
N GLN A 148 13.33 -17.56 -5.85
CA GLN A 148 12.76 -17.46 -7.19
C GLN A 148 13.59 -18.25 -8.23
N TYR A 149 14.91 -18.15 -8.19
CA TYR A 149 15.78 -18.95 -9.06
C TYR A 149 15.67 -20.45 -8.79
N THR A 150 15.48 -20.85 -7.52
CA THR A 150 15.24 -22.25 -7.15
C THR A 150 13.92 -22.75 -7.73
N ALA A 151 12.85 -21.95 -7.66
CA ALA A 151 11.57 -22.28 -8.26
C ALA A 151 11.66 -22.38 -9.79
N ALA A 152 12.37 -21.45 -10.44
CA ALA A 152 12.65 -21.51 -11.88
C ALA A 152 13.44 -22.79 -12.25
N SER A 153 14.42 -23.18 -11.43
CA SER A 153 15.25 -24.37 -11.66
C SER A 153 14.44 -25.69 -11.64
N LYS A 154 13.32 -25.73 -10.90
CA LYS A 154 12.40 -26.89 -10.87
C LYS A 154 11.59 -27.04 -12.16
N LEU A 155 11.41 -25.93 -12.89
CA LEU A 155 10.68 -25.90 -14.16
C LEU A 155 11.64 -26.15 -15.33
N GLN A 156 12.80 -25.47 -15.35
CA GLN A 156 13.84 -25.64 -16.36
C GLN A 156 15.23 -25.50 -15.73
N SER A 157 15.98 -26.60 -15.65
CA SER A 157 17.29 -26.65 -14.97
C SER A 157 18.47 -26.24 -15.84
N GLU A 158 18.41 -26.44 -17.16
CA GLU A 158 19.51 -26.19 -18.13
C GLU A 158 19.32 -24.92 -18.96
N SER A 159 18.83 -23.84 -18.34
CA SER A 159 18.63 -22.56 -19.02
C SER A 159 19.86 -21.65 -18.92
N LEU A 160 20.42 -21.24 -20.06
CA LEU A 160 21.53 -20.27 -20.14
C LEU A 160 21.19 -18.95 -19.40
N ARG A 161 19.94 -18.47 -19.55
CA ARG A 161 19.43 -17.25 -18.89
C ARG A 161 19.45 -17.37 -17.37
N LEU A 162 19.09 -18.55 -16.85
CA LEU A 162 19.13 -18.85 -15.42
C LEU A 162 20.57 -18.92 -14.87
N LEU A 163 21.48 -19.59 -15.59
CA LEU A 163 22.88 -19.75 -15.16
C LEU A 163 23.61 -18.40 -15.06
N ASN A 164 23.51 -17.55 -16.09
CA ASN A 164 24.10 -16.21 -16.07
C ASN A 164 23.53 -15.34 -14.95
N SER A 165 22.22 -15.43 -14.70
CA SER A 165 21.55 -14.68 -13.63
C SER A 165 22.05 -15.09 -12.24
N LYS A 166 22.20 -16.40 -11.98
CA LYS A 166 22.78 -16.90 -10.72
C LYS A 166 24.25 -16.51 -10.56
N ALA A 167 25.05 -16.61 -11.62
CA ALA A 167 26.46 -16.22 -11.59
C ALA A 167 26.66 -14.75 -11.20
N ALA A 168 25.88 -13.85 -11.80
CA ALA A 168 25.91 -12.42 -11.46
C ALA A 168 25.57 -12.15 -9.98
N LEU A 169 24.62 -12.91 -9.41
CA LEU A 169 24.29 -12.82 -7.99
C LEU A 169 25.44 -13.28 -7.10
N ARG A 170 26.07 -14.42 -7.41
CA ARG A 170 27.21 -14.94 -6.63
C ARG A 170 28.41 -14.01 -6.61
N LEU A 171 28.69 -13.32 -7.73
CA LEU A 171 29.73 -12.28 -7.77
C LEU A 171 29.43 -11.12 -6.80
N LYS A 172 28.17 -10.64 -6.75
CA LYS A 172 27.75 -9.60 -5.80
C LYS A 172 27.88 -10.04 -4.34
N GLN A 173 27.59 -11.30 -4.05
CA GLN A 173 27.75 -11.89 -2.70
C GLN A 173 29.21 -12.18 -2.32
N ARG A 174 30.17 -11.98 -3.24
CA ARG A 174 31.59 -12.37 -3.09
C ARG A 174 31.82 -13.87 -2.96
N ASN A 175 30.86 -14.69 -3.41
CA ASN A 175 30.98 -16.14 -3.49
C ASN A 175 31.67 -16.53 -4.81
N TYR A 176 32.97 -16.28 -4.87
CA TYR A 176 33.73 -16.35 -6.13
C TYR A 176 33.86 -17.76 -6.70
N ASP A 177 33.88 -18.80 -5.86
CA ASP A 177 34.03 -20.19 -6.33
C ASP A 177 32.78 -20.67 -7.07
N GLU A 178 31.60 -20.51 -6.46
CA GLU A 178 30.32 -20.88 -7.07
C GLU A 178 30.00 -20.02 -8.30
N ALA A 179 30.36 -18.73 -8.26
CA ALA A 179 30.25 -17.87 -9.43
C ALA A 179 31.05 -18.41 -10.61
N ASN A 180 32.29 -18.85 -10.36
CA ASN A 180 33.15 -19.42 -11.40
C ASN A 180 32.58 -20.71 -12.00
N ASP A 181 32.00 -21.59 -11.18
CA ASP A 181 31.38 -22.83 -11.65
C ASP A 181 30.16 -22.57 -12.54
N LEU A 182 29.30 -21.63 -12.15
CA LEU A 182 28.13 -21.23 -12.94
C LEU A 182 28.52 -20.55 -14.26
N ILE A 183 29.54 -19.67 -14.22
CA ILE A 183 30.09 -19.03 -15.44
C ILE A 183 30.66 -20.08 -16.38
N THR A 184 31.36 -21.09 -15.84
CA THR A 184 31.93 -22.19 -16.63
C THR A 184 30.83 -23.04 -17.28
N GLN A 185 29.75 -23.36 -16.55
CA GLN A 185 28.60 -24.05 -17.12
C GLN A 185 27.92 -23.25 -18.23
N ALA A 186 27.73 -21.94 -18.04
CA ALA A 186 27.16 -21.07 -19.06
C ALA A 186 28.03 -21.01 -20.33
N LEU A 187 29.36 -20.88 -20.18
CA LEU A 187 30.31 -20.88 -21.31
C LEU A 187 30.44 -22.25 -21.99
N ASN A 188 30.09 -23.35 -21.31
CA ASN A 188 30.01 -24.67 -21.95
C ASN A 188 28.76 -24.82 -22.84
N ILE A 189 27.67 -24.12 -22.54
CA ILE A 189 26.48 -24.06 -23.38
C ILE A 189 26.74 -23.15 -24.59
N ASP A 190 27.32 -21.97 -24.35
CA ASP A 190 27.68 -21.00 -25.38
C ASP A 190 28.97 -20.23 -25.00
N ALA A 191 30.09 -20.63 -25.60
CA ALA A 191 31.40 -20.05 -25.34
C ALA A 191 31.56 -18.60 -25.85
N ALA A 192 30.72 -18.18 -26.79
CA ALA A 192 30.74 -16.84 -27.38
C ALA A 192 29.66 -15.92 -26.80
N ASN A 193 29.08 -16.28 -25.66
CA ASN A 193 28.05 -15.46 -25.02
C ASN A 193 28.66 -14.18 -24.40
N PRO A 194 28.27 -12.96 -24.85
CA PRO A 194 28.87 -11.71 -24.36
C PRO A 194 28.67 -11.49 -22.85
N GLN A 195 27.51 -11.86 -22.32
CA GLN A 195 27.18 -11.71 -20.90
C GLN A 195 28.01 -12.68 -20.03
N SER A 196 28.19 -13.93 -20.47
CA SER A 196 29.02 -14.89 -19.74
C SER A 196 30.50 -14.48 -19.73
N LEU A 197 31.02 -13.91 -20.83
CA LEU A 197 32.39 -13.37 -20.90
C LEU A 197 32.59 -12.14 -20.00
N GLN A 198 31.59 -11.24 -19.91
CA GLN A 198 31.61 -10.12 -18.98
C GLN A 198 31.71 -10.59 -17.52
N LEU A 199 30.92 -11.58 -17.13
CA LEU A 199 30.93 -12.13 -15.78
C LEU A 199 32.28 -12.77 -15.44
N ARG A 200 32.93 -13.43 -16.42
CA ARG A 200 34.30 -13.94 -16.28
C ARG A 200 35.32 -12.83 -16.01
N ALA A 201 35.21 -11.71 -16.71
CA ALA A 201 36.06 -10.54 -16.51
C ALA A 201 35.87 -9.90 -15.11
N GLU A 202 34.61 -9.78 -14.67
CA GLU A 202 34.27 -9.21 -13.36
C GLU A 202 34.79 -10.08 -12.21
N TRP A 203 34.69 -11.40 -12.34
CA TRP A 203 35.29 -12.35 -11.41
C TRP A 203 36.82 -12.17 -11.28
N LEU A 204 37.54 -12.02 -12.39
CA LEU A 204 38.99 -11.78 -12.40
C LEU A 204 39.37 -10.45 -11.73
N GLN A 205 38.59 -9.39 -11.99
CA GLN A 205 38.80 -8.07 -11.42
C GLN A 205 38.66 -8.10 -9.89
N LEU A 206 37.63 -8.76 -9.37
CA LEU A 206 37.36 -8.86 -7.93
C LEU A 206 38.40 -9.71 -7.19
N ASN A 207 39.04 -10.66 -7.87
CA ASN A 207 40.15 -11.47 -7.34
C ASN A 207 41.53 -10.81 -7.48
N GLY A 208 41.58 -9.49 -7.76
CA GLY A 208 42.82 -8.72 -7.82
C GLY A 208 43.63 -8.89 -9.11
N ASN A 209 43.12 -9.66 -10.09
CA ASN A 209 43.77 -9.87 -11.38
C ASN A 209 43.21 -8.92 -12.44
N ALA A 210 43.37 -7.61 -12.20
CA ALA A 210 42.85 -6.56 -13.07
C ALA A 210 43.42 -6.59 -14.50
N ALA A 211 44.62 -7.14 -14.67
CA ALA A 211 45.26 -7.31 -15.97
C ALA A 211 44.63 -8.43 -16.80
N ALA A 212 44.34 -9.59 -16.20
CA ALA A 212 43.65 -10.68 -16.90
C ALA A 212 42.18 -10.34 -17.20
N ALA A 213 41.51 -9.60 -16.30
CA ALA A 213 40.14 -9.11 -16.50
C ALA A 213 40.00 -8.28 -17.78
N GLN A 214 41.04 -7.52 -18.13
CA GLN A 214 41.06 -6.66 -19.31
C GLN A 214 40.75 -7.43 -20.60
N GLN A 215 41.37 -8.61 -20.80
CA GLN A 215 41.23 -9.40 -22.03
C GLN A 215 39.79 -9.88 -22.26
N PHE A 216 39.10 -10.31 -21.20
CA PHE A 216 37.72 -10.77 -21.29
C PHE A 216 36.74 -9.62 -21.49
N TYR A 217 36.99 -8.45 -20.89
CA TYR A 217 36.19 -7.25 -21.16
C TYR A 217 36.33 -6.80 -22.62
N GLU A 218 37.54 -6.84 -23.18
CA GLU A 218 37.80 -6.52 -24.60
C GLU A 218 37.04 -7.48 -25.53
N GLN A 219 37.14 -8.80 -25.32
CA GLN A 219 36.40 -9.80 -26.11
C GLN A 219 34.87 -9.64 -26.04
N ALA A 220 34.32 -9.40 -24.84
CA ALA A 220 32.89 -9.18 -24.68
C ALA A 220 32.43 -7.94 -25.46
N THR A 221 33.22 -6.86 -25.44
CA THR A 221 32.93 -5.64 -26.21
C THR A 221 33.10 -5.81 -27.72
N GLU A 222 33.93 -6.75 -28.20
CA GLU A 222 34.04 -7.07 -29.64
C GLU A 222 32.81 -7.81 -30.17
N LEU A 223 32.25 -8.74 -29.39
CA LEU A 223 31.04 -9.49 -29.74
C LEU A 223 29.76 -8.66 -29.64
N SER A 224 29.78 -7.60 -28.83
CA SER A 224 28.66 -6.67 -28.65
C SER A 224 29.15 -5.22 -28.65
N PRO A 225 29.61 -4.71 -29.81
CA PRO A 225 30.27 -3.41 -29.91
C PRO A 225 29.37 -2.21 -29.58
N GLN A 226 28.05 -2.41 -29.65
CA GLN A 226 27.05 -1.39 -29.36
C GLN A 226 26.53 -1.46 -27.92
N ASP A 227 27.01 -2.38 -27.08
CA ASP A 227 26.55 -2.50 -25.69
C ASP A 227 27.29 -1.49 -24.77
N PRO A 228 26.60 -0.46 -24.25
CA PRO A 228 27.21 0.53 -23.38
C PRO A 228 27.58 -0.02 -21.99
N LEU A 229 26.92 -1.06 -21.51
CA LEU A 229 27.19 -1.65 -20.20
C LEU A 229 28.55 -2.35 -20.19
N LEU A 230 28.87 -3.08 -21.26
CA LEU A 230 30.16 -3.74 -21.42
C LEU A 230 31.31 -2.72 -21.46
N ARG A 231 31.12 -1.59 -22.16
CA ARG A 231 32.14 -0.54 -22.25
C ARG A 231 32.37 0.22 -20.93
N ARG A 232 31.31 0.46 -20.13
CA ARG A 232 31.46 1.03 -18.77
C ARG A 232 32.28 0.13 -17.86
N ALA A 233 32.10 -1.20 -17.98
CA ALA A 233 32.87 -2.15 -17.18
C ALA A 233 34.37 -2.09 -17.53
N LEU A 234 34.70 -1.97 -18.82
CA LEU A 234 36.07 -1.74 -19.30
C LEU A 234 36.65 -0.41 -18.79
N LEU A 235 35.88 0.68 -18.84
CA LEU A 235 36.31 1.99 -18.33
C LEU A 235 36.72 1.94 -16.85
N ARG A 236 35.89 1.29 -16.01
CA ARG A 236 36.18 1.11 -14.58
C ARG A 236 37.48 0.35 -14.34
N ASN A 237 37.75 -0.68 -15.15
CA ASN A 237 39.01 -1.42 -15.11
C ASN A 237 40.22 -0.51 -15.42
N TYR A 238 40.15 0.36 -16.43
CA TYR A 238 41.23 1.31 -16.73
C TYR A 238 41.46 2.37 -15.66
N VAL A 239 40.39 2.95 -15.10
CA VAL A 239 40.48 3.93 -14.01
C VAL A 239 41.11 3.32 -12.77
N SER A 240 40.75 2.09 -12.41
CA SER A 240 41.33 1.39 -11.25
C SER A 240 42.84 1.13 -11.39
N GLN A 241 43.34 1.03 -12.62
CA GLN A 241 44.75 0.84 -12.94
C GLN A 241 45.50 2.15 -13.17
N GLN A 242 44.87 3.32 -12.94
CA GLN A 242 45.40 4.65 -13.25
C GLN A 242 45.84 4.83 -14.72
N LYS A 243 45.28 4.02 -15.65
CA LYS A 243 45.53 4.15 -17.10
C LYS A 243 44.66 5.26 -17.68
N LEU A 244 44.96 6.50 -17.30
CA LEU A 244 44.10 7.67 -17.57
C LEU A 244 43.88 7.93 -19.07
N ASP A 245 44.87 7.65 -19.94
CA ASP A 245 44.72 7.88 -21.39
C ASP A 245 43.80 6.84 -22.07
N LEU A 246 43.83 5.57 -21.65
CA LEU A 246 42.88 4.54 -22.12
C LEU A 246 41.47 4.77 -21.55
N ALA A 247 41.38 5.30 -20.33
CA ALA A 247 40.12 5.73 -19.74
C ALA A 247 39.51 6.89 -20.55
N GLU A 248 40.33 7.87 -20.96
CA GLU A 248 39.91 9.00 -21.81
C GLU A 248 39.37 8.52 -23.17
N GLN A 249 40.06 7.60 -23.85
CA GLN A 249 39.59 7.01 -25.11
C GLN A 249 38.27 6.23 -24.95
N THR A 250 38.15 5.44 -23.87
CA THR A 250 36.92 4.70 -23.59
C THR A 250 35.74 5.62 -23.27
N ILE A 251 35.98 6.72 -22.55
CA ILE A 251 34.97 7.76 -22.28
C ILE A 251 34.46 8.36 -23.59
N GLN A 252 35.35 8.72 -24.52
CA GLN A 252 34.96 9.27 -25.83
C GLN A 252 34.10 8.28 -26.62
N HIS A 253 34.47 7.00 -26.62
CA HIS A 253 33.70 5.97 -27.33
C HIS A 253 32.32 5.74 -26.70
N ILE A 254 32.19 5.76 -25.37
CA ILE A 254 30.88 5.67 -24.70
C ILE A 254 30.02 6.86 -25.12
N LEU A 255 30.57 8.06 -25.12
CA LEU A 255 29.84 9.28 -25.47
C LEU A 255 29.49 9.39 -26.97
N GLN A 256 30.12 8.61 -27.85
CA GLN A 256 29.75 8.55 -29.27
C GLN A 256 28.41 7.83 -29.51
N PHE A 257 28.15 6.74 -28.77
CA PHE A 257 26.93 5.92 -28.91
C PHE A 257 25.86 6.29 -27.88
N THR A 258 26.30 6.78 -26.72
CA THR A 258 25.45 7.27 -25.64
C THR A 258 25.95 8.65 -25.16
N PRO A 259 25.66 9.75 -25.90
CA PRO A 259 26.13 11.09 -25.57
C PRO A 259 25.74 11.59 -24.18
N ASP A 260 24.65 11.04 -23.62
CA ASP A 260 24.08 11.41 -22.34
C ASP A 260 24.44 10.41 -21.22
N ASP A 261 25.58 9.72 -21.30
CA ASP A 261 26.03 8.79 -20.27
C ASP A 261 26.51 9.52 -18.99
N PRO A 262 25.79 9.43 -17.85
CA PRO A 262 26.14 10.22 -16.66
C PRO A 262 27.42 9.78 -15.98
N TYR A 263 27.77 8.50 -16.10
CA TYR A 263 28.97 7.96 -15.47
C TYR A 263 30.21 8.43 -16.23
N ALA A 264 30.15 8.41 -17.57
CA ALA A 264 31.19 8.96 -18.43
C ALA A 264 31.36 10.48 -18.22
N LEU A 265 30.26 11.24 -18.09
CA LEU A 265 30.30 12.70 -17.89
C LEU A 265 30.87 13.12 -16.52
N LEU A 266 30.53 12.40 -15.44
CA LEU A 266 31.08 12.65 -14.11
C LEU A 266 32.58 12.42 -14.06
N LEU A 267 33.04 11.29 -14.62
CA LEU A 267 34.47 10.98 -14.67
C LEU A 267 35.22 11.96 -15.57
N ALA A 268 34.61 12.45 -16.65
CA ALA A 268 35.18 13.53 -17.46
C ALA A 268 35.33 14.84 -16.65
N ALA A 269 34.32 15.25 -15.89
CA ALA A 269 34.38 16.44 -15.03
C ALA A 269 35.47 16.31 -13.94
N TRP A 270 35.55 15.16 -13.28
CA TRP A 270 36.60 14.86 -12.31
C TRP A 270 38.00 14.85 -12.94
N LEU A 271 38.17 14.21 -14.11
CA LEU A 271 39.44 14.17 -14.83
C LEU A 271 39.91 15.58 -15.23
N SER A 272 38.99 16.51 -15.50
CA SER A 272 39.30 17.91 -15.81
C SER A 272 39.85 18.71 -14.63
N ALA A 273 39.35 18.44 -13.41
CA ALA A 273 39.82 19.08 -12.19
C ALA A 273 41.26 18.66 -11.83
N ILE A 274 41.73 17.52 -12.35
CA ILE A 274 43.04 16.93 -12.05
C ILE A 274 44.02 17.07 -13.23
N LYS A 275 43.53 17.04 -14.48
CA LYS A 275 44.30 17.22 -15.73
C LYS A 275 43.72 18.44 -16.49
N PRO A 276 44.14 19.68 -16.18
CA PRO A 276 43.57 20.90 -16.75
C PRO A 276 43.70 21.07 -18.27
N GLN A 277 44.49 20.22 -18.95
CA GLN A 277 44.67 20.19 -20.41
C GLN A 277 43.81 19.13 -21.10
N ALA A 278 42.94 18.41 -20.37
CA ALA A 278 42.05 17.41 -20.95
C ALA A 278 40.93 18.07 -21.75
N ALA A 279 40.97 17.96 -23.09
CA ALA A 279 40.07 18.65 -24.02
C ALA A 279 38.59 18.22 -23.90
N ALA A 280 38.30 17.03 -23.34
CA ALA A 280 36.94 16.51 -23.20
C ALA A 280 36.11 17.18 -22.09
N ALA A 281 36.69 18.12 -21.32
CA ALA A 281 36.45 18.16 -19.90
C ALA A 281 36.01 19.56 -19.35
N GLU A 282 36.16 20.62 -20.14
CA GLU A 282 35.84 22.01 -19.74
C GLU A 282 34.31 22.29 -19.65
N ASN A 283 33.47 21.49 -20.31
CA ASN A 283 32.00 21.63 -20.31
C ASN A 283 31.25 20.48 -19.63
N SER A 284 31.93 19.42 -19.19
CA SER A 284 31.29 18.19 -18.69
C SER A 284 30.54 18.38 -17.37
N GLY A 285 31.00 19.29 -16.49
CA GLY A 285 30.29 19.59 -15.23
C GLY A 285 28.95 20.29 -15.46
N LYS A 286 28.88 21.18 -16.46
CA LYS A 286 27.66 21.87 -16.85
C LYS A 286 26.72 20.92 -17.62
N GLN A 287 27.27 20.11 -18.53
CA GLN A 287 26.52 19.05 -19.19
C GLN A 287 25.96 18.02 -18.20
N LEU A 288 26.75 17.63 -17.18
CA LEU A 288 26.29 16.75 -16.12
C LEU A 288 25.20 17.42 -15.28
N SER A 289 25.34 18.70 -14.95
CA SER A 289 24.29 19.46 -14.27
C SER A 289 23.01 19.48 -15.11
N ASP A 290 23.08 19.89 -16.38
CA ASP A 290 21.93 19.93 -17.31
C ASP A 290 21.30 18.54 -17.52
N LEU A 291 22.12 17.49 -17.60
CA LEU A 291 21.67 16.11 -17.73
C LEU A 291 20.98 15.64 -16.46
N LEU A 292 21.60 15.83 -15.29
CA LEU A 292 21.01 15.47 -14.00
C LEU A 292 19.75 16.32 -13.71
N TRP A 293 19.65 17.53 -14.25
CA TRP A 293 18.44 18.35 -14.17
C TRP A 293 17.31 17.84 -15.08
N LYS A 294 17.65 17.29 -16.24
CA LYS A 294 16.68 16.65 -17.15
C LYS A 294 16.28 15.24 -16.69
N MET A 295 17.13 14.58 -15.91
CA MET A 295 16.86 13.25 -15.39
C MET A 295 15.79 13.27 -14.32
N SER A 296 14.91 12.27 -14.37
CA SER A 296 13.96 12.05 -13.31
C SER A 296 14.68 11.66 -12.02
N ARG A 297 14.05 11.94 -10.88
CA ARG A 297 14.58 11.56 -9.55
C ARG A 297 14.97 10.08 -9.48
N GLN A 298 14.15 9.22 -10.06
CA GLN A 298 14.36 7.77 -10.14
C GLN A 298 15.63 7.40 -10.91
N GLN A 299 15.94 8.11 -11.99
CA GLN A 299 17.14 7.87 -12.78
C GLN A 299 18.43 8.27 -12.04
N ILE A 300 18.34 9.20 -11.10
CA ILE A 300 19.47 9.67 -10.29
C ILE A 300 19.69 8.75 -9.10
N GLU A 301 18.62 8.37 -8.40
CA GLU A 301 18.68 7.47 -7.25
C GLU A 301 19.13 6.05 -7.62
N ALA A 302 19.01 5.66 -8.90
CA ALA A 302 19.52 4.39 -9.40
C ALA A 302 21.05 4.21 -9.28
N GLN A 303 21.83 5.27 -9.02
CA GLN A 303 23.30 5.17 -8.91
C GLN A 303 23.90 6.08 -7.80
N PRO A 304 24.61 5.53 -6.77
CA PRO A 304 25.22 6.29 -5.66
C PRO A 304 26.10 7.47 -6.08
N SER A 305 26.85 7.31 -7.16
CA SER A 305 27.79 8.31 -7.66
C SER A 305 27.08 9.54 -8.22
N ARG A 306 25.88 9.37 -8.82
CA ARG A 306 25.07 10.49 -9.32
C ARG A 306 24.48 11.29 -8.17
N LEU A 307 24.08 10.59 -7.10
CA LEU A 307 23.55 11.21 -5.89
C LEU A 307 24.60 12.07 -5.21
N TYR A 308 25.76 11.53 -4.87
CA TYR A 308 26.82 12.32 -4.25
C TYR A 308 27.18 13.59 -5.03
N SER A 309 27.31 13.43 -6.35
CA SER A 309 27.71 14.50 -7.26
C SER A 309 26.66 15.62 -7.31
N ARG A 310 25.37 15.28 -7.30
CA ARG A 310 24.29 16.26 -7.24
C ARG A 310 24.13 16.88 -5.85
N ALA A 311 24.38 16.10 -4.78
CA ALA A 311 24.32 16.56 -3.39
C ALA A 311 25.31 17.69 -3.12
N LEU A 312 26.56 17.45 -3.51
CA LEU A 312 27.65 18.38 -3.29
C LEU A 312 27.43 19.67 -4.06
N LEU A 313 27.01 19.56 -5.32
CA LEU A 313 26.66 20.71 -6.16
C LEU A 313 25.52 21.53 -5.51
N SER A 314 24.45 20.87 -5.07
CA SER A 314 23.29 21.51 -4.46
C SER A 314 23.57 22.20 -3.13
N TYR A 315 24.46 21.64 -2.29
CA TYR A 315 24.82 22.22 -1.00
C TYR A 315 25.54 23.56 -1.17
N VAL A 316 26.47 23.61 -2.12
CA VAL A 316 27.26 24.81 -2.44
C VAL A 316 26.36 25.92 -3.03
N GLU A 317 25.33 25.54 -3.78
CA GLU A 317 24.35 26.46 -4.36
C GLU A 317 23.29 26.96 -3.34
N GLY A 318 23.34 26.52 -2.08
CA GLY A 318 22.35 26.87 -1.04
C GLY A 318 21.02 26.13 -1.18
N SER A 319 20.94 25.15 -2.09
CA SER A 319 19.77 24.28 -2.29
C SER A 319 19.75 23.15 -1.27
N TYR A 320 19.58 23.49 0.02
CA TYR A 320 19.71 22.56 1.16
C TYR A 320 18.76 21.37 1.11
N GLU A 321 17.57 21.54 0.53
CA GLU A 321 16.63 20.43 0.34
C GLU A 321 17.16 19.36 -0.63
N LYS A 322 17.75 19.81 -1.72
CA LYS A 322 18.29 18.92 -2.77
C LYS A 322 19.58 18.26 -2.30
N ALA A 323 20.43 19.05 -1.65
CA ALA A 323 21.63 18.57 -0.98
C ALA A 323 21.31 17.49 0.06
N ARG A 324 20.33 17.73 0.92
CA ARG A 324 19.84 16.76 1.90
C ARG A 324 19.38 15.49 1.21
N SER A 325 18.48 15.61 0.24
CA SER A 325 17.90 14.46 -0.47
C SER A 325 18.97 13.54 -1.06
N ASP A 326 20.01 14.13 -1.64
CA ASP A 326 21.06 13.38 -2.29
C ASP A 326 22.07 12.80 -1.29
N LEU A 327 22.42 13.54 -0.22
CA LEU A 327 23.30 13.04 0.84
C LEU A 327 22.67 11.87 1.61
N HIS A 328 21.34 11.89 1.77
CA HIS A 328 20.59 10.78 2.32
C HIS A 328 20.67 9.52 1.47
N ALA A 329 20.58 9.68 0.15
CA ALA A 329 20.66 8.55 -0.75
C ALA A 329 22.12 8.07 -0.89
N TYR A 330 23.08 8.94 -0.63
CA TYR A 330 24.50 8.63 -0.69
C TYR A 330 25.07 7.93 0.55
N LEU A 331 24.85 8.47 1.76
CA LEU A 331 25.50 7.99 2.99
C LEU A 331 25.30 6.49 3.30
N PRO A 332 24.15 5.85 2.98
CA PRO A 332 23.99 4.40 3.11
C PRO A 332 24.95 3.59 2.22
N LEU A 333 25.36 4.19 1.11
CA LEU A 333 26.26 3.61 0.12
C LEU A 333 27.72 3.93 0.48
N ALA A 334 27.98 4.89 1.38
CA ALA A 334 29.31 5.33 1.85
C ALA A 334 29.31 5.87 3.30
N PRO A 335 29.16 5.01 4.33
CA PRO A 335 28.85 5.43 5.70
C PRO A 335 30.01 6.04 6.51
N ALA A 336 31.25 6.02 6.01
CA ALA A 336 32.43 6.48 6.76
C ALA A 336 32.83 7.96 6.49
N ASP A 337 32.07 8.70 5.69
CA ASP A 337 32.40 10.07 5.30
C ASP A 337 31.85 11.12 6.30
N LEU A 338 32.64 11.46 7.33
CA LEU A 338 32.25 12.44 8.38
C LEU A 338 31.98 13.86 7.86
N ASN A 339 32.46 14.19 6.65
CA ASN A 339 32.20 15.50 6.05
C ASN A 339 30.77 15.56 5.50
N ALA A 340 30.34 14.50 4.81
CA ALA A 340 28.95 14.34 4.41
C ALA A 340 28.00 14.36 5.64
N VAL A 341 28.41 13.77 6.76
CA VAL A 341 27.68 13.77 8.05
C VAL A 341 27.54 15.17 8.65
N ALA A 342 28.63 15.95 8.72
CA ALA A 342 28.57 17.30 9.28
C ALA A 342 27.73 18.25 8.42
N ILE A 343 27.85 18.14 7.08
CA ILE A 343 27.04 18.89 6.12
C ILE A 343 25.56 18.56 6.34
N LEU A 344 25.22 17.28 6.40
CA LEU A 344 23.85 16.84 6.58
C LEU A 344 23.27 17.22 7.96
N ALA A 345 24.04 17.14 9.05
CA ALA A 345 23.61 17.53 10.40
C ALA A 345 23.21 19.02 10.49
N ARG A 346 23.98 19.89 9.83
CA ARG A 346 23.68 21.34 9.78
C ARG A 346 22.51 21.66 8.88
N ILE A 347 22.39 20.94 7.76
CA ILE A 347 21.23 21.05 6.87
C ILE A 347 19.96 20.71 7.67
N TYR A 348 19.95 19.61 8.41
CA TYR A 348 18.83 19.25 9.27
C TYR A 348 18.48 20.31 10.30
N MET A 349 19.46 20.86 11.02
CA MET A 349 19.20 21.93 11.97
C MET A 349 18.56 23.17 11.33
N ARG A 350 19.05 23.59 10.16
CA ARG A 350 18.49 24.74 9.42
C ARG A 350 17.07 24.48 8.94
N GLN A 351 16.75 23.22 8.71
CA GLN A 351 15.42 22.75 8.35
C GLN A 351 14.58 22.36 9.57
N ASN A 352 15.04 22.66 10.79
CA ASN A 352 14.39 22.33 12.06
C ASN A 352 14.19 20.81 12.29
N ASP A 353 14.95 19.96 11.59
CA ASP A 353 14.93 18.50 11.70
C ASP A 353 15.91 17.99 12.78
N VAL A 354 15.58 18.31 14.02
CA VAL A 354 16.46 18.08 15.17
C VAL A 354 16.75 16.60 15.41
N ASN A 355 15.77 15.72 15.20
CA ASN A 355 15.95 14.29 15.46
C ASN A 355 16.91 13.63 14.47
N ALA A 356 16.82 14.00 13.18
CA ALA A 356 17.72 13.47 12.17
C ALA A 356 19.16 13.96 12.39
N ALA A 357 19.32 15.21 12.84
CA ALA A 357 20.61 15.71 13.29
C ALA A 357 21.17 14.88 14.47
N ILE A 358 20.36 14.59 15.49
CA ILE A 358 20.79 13.77 16.63
C ILE A 358 21.21 12.37 16.19
N GLN A 359 20.38 11.69 15.40
CA GLN A 359 20.64 10.31 14.99
C GLN A 359 21.91 10.21 14.15
N LEU A 360 22.09 11.16 13.23
CA LEU A 360 23.27 11.24 12.38
C LEU A 360 24.55 11.45 13.21
N LEU A 361 24.49 12.30 14.25
CA LEU A 361 25.62 12.52 15.15
C LEU A 361 25.85 11.32 16.09
N GLU A 362 24.80 10.68 16.60
CA GLU A 362 24.86 9.46 17.42
C GLU A 362 25.55 8.30 16.69
N GLN A 363 25.32 8.15 15.38
CA GLN A 363 25.97 7.11 14.57
C GLN A 363 27.49 7.29 14.45
N HIS A 364 27.98 8.50 14.71
CA HIS A 364 29.39 8.86 14.61
C HIS A 364 30.00 9.22 15.97
N LEU A 365 29.32 8.85 17.08
CA LEU A 365 29.68 9.20 18.46
C LEU A 365 31.12 8.83 18.84
N SER A 366 31.64 7.70 18.34
CA SER A 366 33.03 7.25 18.56
C SER A 366 34.09 8.21 18.00
N HIS A 367 33.71 9.04 17.03
CA HIS A 367 34.58 10.00 16.36
C HIS A 367 34.30 11.46 16.78
N LEU A 368 33.22 11.73 17.54
CA LEU A 368 32.83 13.08 17.97
C LEU A 368 33.77 13.71 19.01
N ASN A 369 34.51 12.91 19.78
CA ASN A 369 35.49 13.42 20.75
C ASN A 369 36.63 14.20 20.08
N ALA A 370 36.84 14.01 18.76
CA ALA A 370 37.79 14.78 17.97
C ALA A 370 37.22 16.15 17.49
N MET A 371 35.94 16.45 17.74
CA MET A 371 35.26 17.71 17.35
C MET A 371 34.24 18.18 18.44
N PRO A 372 34.66 18.96 19.47
CA PRO A 372 33.81 19.35 20.60
C PRO A 372 32.56 20.18 20.21
N GLU A 373 32.60 20.87 19.07
CA GLU A 373 31.47 21.62 18.53
C GLU A 373 30.26 20.71 18.22
N LEU A 374 30.51 19.51 17.69
CA LEU A 374 29.45 18.54 17.41
C LEU A 374 28.91 17.91 18.70
N ALA A 375 29.72 17.83 19.77
CA ALA A 375 29.32 17.28 21.07
C ALA A 375 28.43 18.25 21.88
N GLN A 376 28.75 19.56 21.88
CA GLN A 376 27.88 20.58 22.50
C GLN A 376 26.53 20.67 21.79
N LEU A 377 26.58 20.63 20.45
CA LEU A 377 25.38 20.57 19.63
C LEU A 377 24.53 19.36 20.02
N LEU A 378 25.12 18.16 20.03
CA LEU A 378 24.42 16.93 20.40
C LEU A 378 23.82 16.99 21.82
N THR A 379 24.54 17.54 22.81
CA THR A 379 24.05 17.68 24.19
C THR A 379 22.82 18.59 24.27
N THR A 380 22.86 19.73 23.57
CA THR A 380 21.72 20.67 23.52
C THR A 380 20.52 20.00 22.85
N LEU A 381 20.76 19.32 21.73
CA LEU A 381 19.71 18.59 21.03
C LEU A 381 19.11 17.51 21.95
N TYR A 382 19.93 16.75 22.70
CA TYR A 382 19.43 15.79 23.69
C TYR A 382 18.52 16.40 24.76
N ILE A 383 18.84 17.59 25.28
CA ILE A 383 18.01 18.28 26.27
C ILE A 383 16.66 18.67 25.66
N THR A 384 16.69 19.27 24.46
CA THR A 384 15.47 19.70 23.77
C THR A 384 14.58 18.52 23.37
N THR A 385 15.16 17.37 23.05
CA THR A 385 14.43 16.15 22.70
C THR A 385 14.22 15.19 23.87
N ASN A 386 14.43 15.65 25.11
CA ASN A 386 14.22 14.85 26.31
C ASN A 386 15.02 13.53 26.39
N LYS A 387 16.15 13.44 25.68
CA LYS A 387 17.14 12.33 25.77
C LYS A 387 18.08 12.56 26.97
N THR A 388 17.49 12.74 28.14
CA THR A 388 18.14 13.26 29.35
C THR A 388 19.28 12.40 29.87
N ASN A 389 19.14 11.07 29.85
CA ASN A 389 20.21 10.17 30.28
C ASN A 389 21.45 10.26 29.37
N LYS A 390 21.24 10.44 28.05
CA LYS A 390 22.35 10.62 27.10
C LYS A 390 22.97 12.01 27.24
N ALA A 391 22.14 13.03 27.49
CA ALA A 391 22.60 14.37 27.81
C ALA A 391 23.48 14.35 29.06
N GLU A 392 23.07 13.63 30.10
CA GLU A 392 23.81 13.49 31.36
C GLU A 392 25.16 12.82 31.15
N GLN A 393 25.20 11.70 30.44
CA GLN A 393 26.45 11.00 30.15
C GLN A 393 27.44 11.87 29.35
N LEU A 394 26.93 12.58 28.33
CA LEU A 394 27.75 13.43 27.47
C LEU A 394 28.21 14.71 28.19
N ILE A 395 27.34 15.36 28.97
CA ILE A 395 27.72 16.58 29.69
C ILE A 395 28.64 16.28 30.86
N ALA A 396 28.49 15.13 31.52
CA ALA A 396 29.38 14.70 32.58
C ALA A 396 30.80 14.44 32.06
N SER A 397 30.96 13.79 30.90
CA SER A 397 32.27 13.58 30.29
C SER A 397 32.91 14.89 29.83
N LEU A 398 32.11 15.80 29.25
CA LEU A 398 32.57 17.13 28.87
C LEU A 398 33.03 17.95 30.10
N ARG A 399 32.32 17.89 31.23
CA ARG A 399 32.72 18.61 32.46
C ARG A 399 33.97 18.06 33.13
N LEU A 400 34.29 16.77 32.93
CA LEU A 400 35.58 16.21 33.37
C LEU A 400 36.75 16.76 32.53
N GLN A 401 36.51 16.95 31.23
CA GLN A 401 37.52 17.49 30.31
C GLN A 401 37.62 19.02 30.37
N TYR A 402 36.54 19.71 30.73
CA TYR A 402 36.40 21.17 30.75
C TYR A 402 35.70 21.67 32.04
N PRO A 403 36.35 21.59 33.22
CA PRO A 403 35.70 21.85 34.52
C PRO A 403 35.28 23.29 34.79
N ASP A 404 36.01 24.29 34.25
CA ASP A 404 35.78 25.72 34.53
C ASP A 404 34.75 26.38 33.57
N ASN A 405 34.10 25.60 32.70
CA ASN A 405 33.17 26.13 31.71
C ASN A 405 31.77 26.34 32.32
N ALA A 406 31.38 27.61 32.51
CA ALA A 406 30.07 27.99 33.06
C ALA A 406 28.88 27.56 32.19
N GLU A 407 29.04 27.49 30.86
CA GLU A 407 27.99 27.01 29.96
C GLU A 407 27.72 25.52 30.19
N PHE A 408 28.77 24.71 30.40
CA PHE A 408 28.60 23.30 30.71
C PHE A 408 27.98 23.08 32.10
N ALA A 409 28.27 23.94 33.08
CA ALA A 409 27.63 23.88 34.39
C ALA A 409 26.12 24.16 34.31
N VAL A 410 25.71 25.18 33.55
CA VAL A 410 24.29 25.50 33.32
C VAL A 410 23.59 24.43 32.48
N LEU A 411 24.27 23.94 31.43
CA LEU A 411 23.74 22.87 30.58
C LEU A 411 23.49 21.60 31.39
N HIS A 412 24.40 21.27 32.31
CA HIS A 412 24.24 20.14 33.23
C HIS A 412 23.10 20.36 34.24
N ALA A 413 22.96 21.57 34.81
CA ALA A 413 21.81 21.88 35.66
C ALA A 413 20.47 21.73 34.90
N ALA A 414 20.44 22.10 33.61
CA ALA A 414 19.27 21.90 32.76
C ALA A 414 18.96 20.41 32.52
N VAL A 415 19.99 19.57 32.38
CA VAL A 415 19.82 18.10 32.31
C VAL A 415 19.23 17.54 33.59
N LEU A 416 19.79 17.88 34.76
CA LEU A 416 19.29 17.44 36.07
C LEU A 416 17.83 17.84 36.30
N LYS A 417 17.46 19.04 35.84
CA LYS A 417 16.07 19.52 35.91
C LYS A 417 15.12 18.67 35.07
N LYS A 418 15.54 18.31 33.85
CA LYS A 418 14.78 17.39 32.99
C LYS A 418 14.70 15.97 33.56
N LEU A 419 15.67 15.56 34.38
CA LEU A 419 15.66 14.32 35.15
C LEU A 419 14.77 14.38 36.41
N THR A 420 14.03 15.47 36.65
CA THR A 420 13.24 15.72 37.87
C THR A 420 14.08 15.81 39.15
N GLN A 421 15.40 15.95 39.01
CA GLN A 421 16.36 16.09 40.11
C GLN A 421 16.55 17.57 40.46
N ASN A 422 15.45 18.29 40.65
CA ASN A 422 15.45 19.74 40.90
C ASN A 422 16.34 20.16 42.09
N PRO A 423 16.38 19.44 43.23
CA PRO A 423 17.28 19.78 44.34
C PRO A 423 18.78 19.69 43.96
N GLN A 424 19.16 18.70 43.14
CA GLN A 424 20.54 18.53 42.69
C GLN A 424 20.96 19.60 41.69
N ALA A 425 20.06 19.96 40.77
CA ALA A 425 20.27 21.05 39.82
C ALA A 425 20.54 22.38 40.55
N GLN A 426 19.75 22.68 41.58
CA GLN A 426 19.90 23.89 42.40
C GLN A 426 21.20 23.88 43.21
N GLN A 427 21.54 22.72 43.79
CA GLN A 427 22.80 22.56 44.53
C GLN A 427 24.02 22.75 43.62
N LEU A 428 24.00 22.20 42.40
CA LEU A 428 25.08 22.31 41.43
C LEU A 428 25.38 23.77 41.09
N ILE A 429 24.34 24.54 40.77
CA ILE A 429 24.48 25.97 40.43
C ILE A 429 25.03 26.77 41.63
N LYS A 430 24.56 26.48 42.85
CA LYS A 430 25.04 27.12 44.08
C LYS A 430 26.49 26.79 44.40
N GLN A 431 26.92 25.54 44.19
CA GLN A 431 28.31 25.12 44.37
C GLN A 431 29.24 25.77 43.34
N PHE A 432 28.82 25.82 42.08
CA PHE A 432 29.57 26.50 41.03
C PHE A 432 29.78 27.98 41.36
N GLU A 433 28.73 28.68 41.84
CA GLU A 433 28.83 30.07 42.30
C GLU A 433 29.79 30.25 43.47
N GLN A 434 29.78 29.34 44.46
CA GLN A 434 30.68 29.42 45.60
C GLN A 434 32.16 29.23 45.21
N GLN A 435 32.42 28.45 44.16
CA GLN A 435 33.77 28.15 43.68
C GLN A 435 34.30 29.21 42.71
N HIS A 436 33.44 29.77 41.86
CA HIS A 436 33.84 30.63 40.74
C HIS A 436 33.28 32.06 40.80
N GLY A 437 32.47 32.37 41.82
CA GLY A 437 31.82 33.67 42.01
C GLY A 437 30.46 33.81 41.31
N ALA A 438 29.72 34.85 41.70
CA ALA A 438 28.44 35.20 41.09
C ALA A 438 28.63 35.71 39.66
N SER A 439 27.77 35.24 38.75
CA SER A 439 27.66 35.77 37.39
C SER A 439 26.20 35.95 37.01
N LEU A 440 25.91 36.86 36.08
CA LEU A 440 24.56 37.12 35.59
C LEU A 440 23.86 35.84 35.10
N LEU A 441 24.60 34.95 34.42
CA LEU A 441 24.10 33.66 33.94
C LEU A 441 23.64 32.76 35.10
N ILE A 442 24.42 32.71 36.19
CA ILE A 442 24.12 31.89 37.37
C ILE A 442 22.95 32.45 38.17
N THR A 443 22.94 33.76 38.47
CA THR A 443 21.85 34.42 39.20
C THR A 443 20.52 34.34 38.44
N THR A 444 20.55 34.43 37.10
CA THR A 444 19.36 34.26 36.26
C THR A 444 18.75 32.87 36.40
N ASN A 445 19.58 31.82 36.38
CA ASN A 445 19.10 30.45 36.52
C ASN A 445 18.56 30.17 37.92
N GLN A 446 19.18 30.72 38.97
CA GLN A 446 18.66 30.63 40.35
C GLN A 446 17.26 31.25 40.49
N ALA A 447 17.02 32.41 39.88
CA ALA A 447 15.72 33.07 39.89
C ALA A 447 14.63 32.20 39.24
N LEU A 448 14.93 31.60 38.09
CA LEU A 448 14.02 30.69 37.38
C LEU A 448 13.65 29.46 38.23
N PHE A 449 14.62 28.88 38.95
CA PHE A 449 14.35 27.75 39.86
C PHE A 449 13.36 28.11 40.96
N ALA A 450 13.49 29.29 41.58
CA ALA A 450 12.59 29.73 42.64
C ALA A 450 11.13 29.92 42.15
N LEU A 451 10.94 30.43 40.92
CA LEU A 451 9.62 30.57 40.33
C LEU A 451 8.95 29.20 40.08
N GLU A 452 9.70 28.22 39.59
CA GLU A 452 9.19 26.88 39.28
C GLU A 452 8.85 26.07 40.55
N SER A 453 9.56 26.27 41.65
CA SER A 453 9.30 25.59 42.92
C SER A 453 8.12 26.17 43.71
N GLY A 454 7.52 27.26 43.22
CA GLY A 454 6.47 27.99 43.94
C GLY A 454 7.00 28.90 45.06
N ASP A 455 8.32 29.07 45.18
CA ASP A 455 8.96 30.02 46.10
C ASP A 455 8.98 31.42 45.48
N PHE A 456 7.79 32.01 45.42
CA PHE A 456 7.57 33.29 44.76
C PHE A 456 8.29 34.46 45.46
N ASP A 457 8.54 34.36 46.77
CA ASP A 457 9.23 35.40 47.55
C ASP A 457 10.73 35.46 47.22
N THR A 458 11.40 34.30 47.16
CA THR A 458 12.79 34.22 46.70
C THR A 458 12.92 34.62 45.24
N ALA A 459 11.99 34.19 44.38
CA ALA A 459 11.95 34.59 42.98
C ALA A 459 11.83 36.11 42.81
N LEU A 460 10.98 36.77 43.61
CA LEU A 460 10.82 38.22 43.59
C LEU A 460 12.10 38.94 44.07
N THR A 461 12.77 38.41 45.10
CA THR A 461 14.02 38.95 45.63
C THR A 461 15.13 38.91 44.57
N LEU A 462 15.32 37.75 43.94
CA LEU A 462 16.32 37.57 42.88
C LEU A 462 15.97 38.39 41.62
N ALA A 463 14.69 38.53 41.28
CA ALA A 463 14.26 39.44 40.21
C ALA A 463 14.67 40.89 40.48
N ASN A 464 14.49 41.36 41.72
CA ASN A 464 14.91 42.71 42.11
C ASN A 464 16.44 42.86 42.06
N GLN A 465 17.20 41.84 42.45
CA GLN A 465 18.67 41.83 42.35
C GLN A 465 19.16 41.90 40.89
N LEU A 466 18.56 41.11 40.00
CA LEU A 466 18.85 41.14 38.57
C LEU A 466 18.55 42.53 37.97
N LEU A 467 17.45 43.16 38.40
CA LEU A 467 17.08 44.52 37.97
C LEU A 467 17.94 45.62 38.62
N GLN A 468 18.59 45.40 39.77
CA GLN A 468 19.58 46.35 40.28
C GLN A 468 20.82 46.43 39.39
N GLN A 469 21.23 45.29 38.82
CA GLN A 469 22.39 45.21 37.93
C GLN A 469 22.04 45.59 36.49
N ALA A 470 20.81 45.29 36.04
CA ALA A 470 20.32 45.63 34.71
C ALA A 470 18.88 46.20 34.76
N PRO A 471 18.70 47.48 35.16
CA PRO A 471 17.38 48.07 35.44
C PRO A 471 16.40 48.14 34.27
N GLN A 472 16.92 48.12 33.04
CA GLN A 472 16.13 48.19 31.82
C GLN A 472 16.08 46.85 31.07
N ASN A 473 16.50 45.74 31.69
CA ASN A 473 16.42 44.44 31.05
C ASN A 473 14.96 43.95 31.01
N SER A 474 14.35 43.99 29.82
CA SER A 474 12.97 43.57 29.56
C SER A 474 12.68 42.13 29.98
N GLY A 475 13.68 41.23 29.86
CA GLY A 475 13.59 39.85 30.32
C GLY A 475 13.38 39.75 31.84
N TYR A 476 14.11 40.54 32.62
CA TYR A 476 14.00 40.57 34.09
C TYR A 476 12.73 41.28 34.57
N LEU A 477 12.29 42.35 33.89
CA LEU A 477 11.00 42.99 34.15
C LEU A 477 9.84 42.02 33.91
N ASN A 478 9.89 41.26 32.80
CA ASN A 478 8.87 40.26 32.47
C ASN A 478 8.87 39.10 33.48
N PHE A 479 10.04 38.65 33.91
CA PHE A 479 10.17 37.63 34.94
C PHE A 479 9.50 38.08 36.25
N LYS A 480 9.77 39.31 36.70
CA LYS A 480 9.11 39.91 37.88
C LYS A 480 7.59 39.96 37.73
N ALA A 481 7.08 40.33 36.55
CA ALA A 481 5.65 40.34 36.29
C ALA A 481 5.02 38.95 36.35
N ALA A 482 5.68 37.91 35.85
CA ALA A 482 5.21 36.53 35.94
C ALA A 482 5.11 36.06 37.40
N VAL A 483 6.07 36.43 38.26
CA VAL A 483 6.03 36.16 39.71
C VAL A 483 4.81 36.86 40.35
N LEU A 484 4.57 38.14 40.02
CA LEU A 484 3.44 38.91 40.53
C LEU A 484 2.07 38.32 40.13
N ILE A 485 1.93 37.78 38.92
CA ILE A 485 0.71 37.07 38.49
C ILE A 485 0.42 35.86 39.38
N LYS A 486 1.46 35.08 39.73
CA LYS A 486 1.30 33.93 40.63
C LYS A 486 0.97 34.33 42.06
N LEU A 487 1.48 35.47 42.51
CA LEU A 487 1.14 36.10 43.79
C LEU A 487 -0.26 36.78 43.79
N GLN A 488 -1.04 36.63 42.71
CA GLN A 488 -2.35 37.26 42.54
C GLN A 488 -2.31 38.80 42.55
N GLN A 489 -1.14 39.40 42.31
CA GLN A 489 -0.94 40.84 42.23
C GLN A 489 -1.02 41.31 40.77
N ALA A 490 -2.16 41.05 40.13
CA ALA A 490 -2.36 41.28 38.69
C ALA A 490 -2.16 42.76 38.29
N ASP A 491 -2.57 43.72 39.13
CA ASP A 491 -2.42 45.14 38.84
C ASP A 491 -0.95 45.58 38.79
N ALA A 492 -0.14 45.14 39.76
CA ALA A 492 1.28 45.43 39.77
C ALA A 492 2.01 44.76 38.58
N ALA A 493 1.58 43.56 38.20
CA ALA A 493 2.11 42.88 37.01
C ALA A 493 1.76 43.64 35.72
N LYS A 494 0.53 44.14 35.57
CA LYS A 494 0.10 44.92 34.40
C LYS A 494 0.97 46.17 34.20
N VAL A 495 1.29 46.90 35.27
CA VAL A 495 2.15 48.09 35.20
C VAL A 495 3.52 47.75 34.60
N LEU A 496 4.16 46.68 35.08
CA LEU A 496 5.46 46.24 34.56
C LEU A 496 5.36 45.76 33.10
N LEU A 497 4.33 44.99 32.75
CA LEU A 497 4.15 44.46 31.39
C LEU A 497 3.86 45.57 30.39
N GLN A 498 3.08 46.58 30.79
CA GLN A 498 2.83 47.77 29.98
C GLN A 498 4.09 48.61 29.79
N GLN A 499 4.92 48.74 30.83
CA GLN A 499 6.22 49.40 30.72
C GLN A 499 7.12 48.70 29.69
N ILE A 500 7.17 47.35 29.70
CA ILE A 500 7.93 46.57 28.71
C ILE A 500 7.39 46.83 27.30
N LEU A 501 6.07 46.77 27.10
CA LEU A 501 5.48 46.96 25.77
C LEU A 501 5.55 48.40 25.25
N GLN A 502 5.70 49.39 26.12
CA GLN A 502 6.01 50.77 25.71
C GLN A 502 7.42 50.89 25.13
N GLN A 503 8.38 50.13 25.65
CA GLN A 503 9.77 50.13 25.21
C GLN A 503 9.99 49.17 24.03
N GLU A 504 9.36 48.01 24.09
CA GLU A 504 9.46 46.92 23.13
C GLU A 504 8.05 46.42 22.75
N PRO A 505 7.36 47.08 21.80
CA PRO A 505 6.00 46.71 21.41
C PRO A 505 5.83 45.24 20.95
N GLY A 506 6.91 44.62 20.48
CA GLY A 506 6.96 43.22 20.04
C GLY A 506 7.35 42.20 21.11
N HIS A 507 7.43 42.58 22.39
CA HIS A 507 7.90 41.67 23.45
C HIS A 507 6.86 40.57 23.78
N LEU A 508 6.99 39.43 23.10
CA LEU A 508 6.04 38.31 23.11
C LEU A 508 5.72 37.77 24.51
N ALA A 509 6.74 37.62 25.37
CA ALA A 509 6.54 37.06 26.70
C ALA A 509 5.68 38.00 27.59
N ALA A 510 5.71 39.31 27.33
CA ALA A 510 4.90 40.26 28.07
C ALA A 510 3.43 40.23 27.60
N GLN A 511 3.21 40.09 26.30
CA GLN A 511 1.87 39.90 25.71
C GLN A 511 1.21 38.60 26.23
N PHE A 512 1.96 37.50 26.29
CA PHE A 512 1.48 36.22 26.84
C PHE A 512 1.01 36.34 28.31
N ASN A 513 1.78 37.04 29.14
CA ASN A 513 1.44 37.25 30.54
C ASN A 513 0.21 38.15 30.71
N LEU A 514 0.03 39.18 29.87
CA LEU A 514 -1.21 39.98 29.86
C LEU A 514 -2.43 39.16 29.40
N ALA A 515 -2.27 38.26 28.42
CA ALA A 515 -3.37 37.43 27.94
C ALA A 515 -3.91 36.45 28.99
N GLN A 516 -3.02 35.89 29.81
CA GLN A 516 -3.43 35.06 30.96
C GLN A 516 -4.31 35.85 31.92
N ILE A 517 -3.97 37.11 32.19
CA ILE A 517 -4.79 37.99 33.03
C ILE A 517 -6.14 38.27 32.34
N ALA A 518 -6.15 38.56 31.03
CA ALA A 518 -7.40 38.80 30.28
C ALA A 518 -8.38 37.61 30.30
N LEU A 519 -7.87 36.36 30.22
CA LEU A 519 -8.73 35.17 30.31
C LEU A 519 -9.29 34.92 31.70
N SER A 520 -8.54 35.27 32.76
CA SER A 520 -9.07 35.24 34.13
C SER A 520 -10.18 36.26 34.33
N GLU A 521 -10.12 37.38 33.59
CA GLU A 521 -11.13 38.45 33.57
C GLU A 521 -12.29 38.16 32.60
N GLN A 522 -12.32 36.96 32.01
CA GLN A 522 -13.30 36.53 30.99
C GLN A 522 -13.33 37.38 29.71
N ASN A 523 -12.27 38.17 29.46
CA ASN A 523 -12.12 38.99 28.27
C ASN A 523 -11.43 38.19 27.15
N ASN A 524 -12.18 37.29 26.52
CA ASN A 524 -11.65 36.35 25.52
C ASN A 524 -11.10 37.07 24.27
N GLU A 525 -11.73 38.15 23.81
CA GLU A 525 -11.29 38.89 22.62
C GLU A 525 -9.95 39.61 22.86
N ASN A 526 -9.77 40.24 24.03
CA ASN A 526 -8.48 40.83 24.39
C ASN A 526 -7.39 39.75 24.53
N ALA A 527 -7.74 38.59 25.10
CA ALA A 527 -6.82 37.47 25.20
C ALA A 527 -6.39 36.94 23.82
N ILE A 528 -7.32 36.85 22.86
CA ILE A 528 -7.02 36.47 21.47
C ILE A 528 -6.04 37.48 20.87
N ALA A 529 -6.33 38.78 20.93
CA ALA A 529 -5.48 39.83 20.37
C ALA A 529 -4.05 39.82 20.96
N LEU A 530 -3.91 39.47 22.25
CA LEU A 530 -2.62 39.37 22.91
C LEU A 530 -1.88 38.04 22.60
N LEU A 531 -2.58 36.94 22.31
CA LEU A 531 -1.96 35.62 22.06
C LEU A 531 -1.62 35.35 20.60
N GLU A 532 -2.36 35.91 19.64
CA GLU A 532 -2.05 35.78 18.21
C GLU A 532 -0.59 36.12 17.85
N PRO A 533 -0.02 37.28 18.27
CA PRO A 533 1.37 37.58 17.99
C PRO A 533 2.35 36.61 18.67
N VAL A 534 2.01 36.12 19.88
CA VAL A 534 2.83 35.16 20.65
C VAL A 534 2.91 33.82 19.94
N VAL A 535 1.76 33.30 19.48
CA VAL A 535 1.69 32.03 18.74
C VAL A 535 2.40 32.14 17.40
N LYS A 536 2.22 33.25 16.67
CA LYS A 536 2.84 33.46 15.36
C LYS A 536 4.37 33.47 15.45
N ALA A 537 4.92 34.09 16.49
CA ALA A 537 6.35 34.26 16.63
C ALA A 537 7.05 33.11 17.38
N ASN A 538 6.33 32.32 18.19
CA ASN A 538 6.89 31.18 18.91
C ASN A 538 5.95 29.96 18.89
N GLN A 539 5.91 29.28 17.74
CA GLN A 539 5.10 28.07 17.53
C GLN A 539 5.50 26.90 18.45
N SER A 540 6.71 26.91 19.01
CA SER A 540 7.21 25.86 19.92
C SER A 540 6.74 26.00 21.37
N TYR A 541 6.25 27.18 21.77
CA TYR A 541 5.77 27.44 23.13
C TYR A 541 4.28 27.10 23.28
N LYS A 542 4.00 25.81 23.47
CA LYS A 542 2.65 25.21 23.52
C LYS A 542 1.62 25.79 24.47
N PRO A 543 1.99 26.40 25.62
CA PRO A 543 0.99 27.04 26.46
C PRO A 543 0.24 28.16 25.75
N ALA A 544 0.90 28.93 24.86
CA ALA A 544 0.25 30.00 24.10
C ALA A 544 -0.86 29.54 23.15
N PRO A 545 -0.63 28.58 22.21
CA PRO A 545 -1.68 28.12 21.32
C PRO A 545 -2.79 27.34 22.04
N THR A 546 -2.50 26.60 23.12
CA THR A 546 -3.56 25.95 23.91
C THR A 546 -4.47 26.98 24.57
N LEU A 547 -3.89 28.05 25.10
CA LEU A 547 -4.62 29.12 25.78
C LEU A 547 -5.46 29.94 24.78
N LEU A 548 -4.95 30.13 23.56
CA LEU A 548 -5.69 30.74 22.46
C LEU A 548 -6.81 29.83 21.95
N ALA A 549 -6.59 28.52 21.84
CA ALA A 549 -7.64 27.56 21.47
C ALA A 549 -8.77 27.54 22.50
N LEU A 550 -8.45 27.65 23.79
CA LEU A 550 -9.45 27.82 24.84
C LEU A 550 -10.27 29.12 24.64
N ALA A 551 -9.60 30.23 24.29
CA ALA A 551 -10.29 31.49 23.97
C ALA A 551 -11.22 31.34 22.75
N TYR A 552 -10.80 30.59 21.72
CA TYR A 552 -11.62 30.27 20.54
C TYR A 552 -12.82 29.39 20.86
N ILE A 553 -12.66 28.33 21.65
CA ILE A 553 -13.77 27.46 22.09
C ILE A 553 -14.81 28.31 22.84
N ARG A 554 -14.37 29.16 23.78
CA ARG A 554 -15.26 30.04 24.56
C ARG A 554 -15.96 31.11 23.71
N SER A 555 -15.42 31.42 22.54
CA SER A 555 -15.96 32.41 21.60
C SER A 555 -16.70 31.75 20.43
N GLY A 556 -16.93 30.43 20.47
CA GLY A 556 -17.63 29.67 19.42
C GLY A 556 -16.83 29.40 18.15
N ARG A 557 -15.54 29.74 18.11
CA ARG A 557 -14.62 29.56 16.98
C ARG A 557 -14.03 28.14 16.98
N LEU A 558 -14.88 27.12 16.84
CA LEU A 558 -14.48 25.71 17.01
C LEU A 558 -13.47 25.23 15.97
N SER A 559 -13.59 25.66 14.71
CA SER A 559 -12.64 25.30 13.66
C SER A 559 -11.24 25.85 13.93
N ASP A 560 -11.15 27.10 14.39
CA ASP A 560 -9.87 27.73 14.74
C ASP A 560 -9.23 27.04 15.95
N ALA A 561 -10.05 26.61 16.92
CA ALA A 561 -9.57 25.84 18.06
C ALA A 561 -9.06 24.44 17.65
N GLU A 562 -9.79 23.75 16.77
CA GLU A 562 -9.39 22.43 16.25
C GLU A 562 -8.03 22.48 15.57
N THR A 563 -7.86 23.41 14.62
CA THR A 563 -6.60 23.63 13.91
C THR A 563 -5.47 23.92 14.88
N LEU A 564 -5.71 24.80 15.84
CA LEU A 564 -4.67 25.23 16.77
C LEU A 564 -4.27 24.13 17.78
N LEU A 565 -5.20 23.30 18.23
CA LEU A 565 -4.92 22.16 19.12
C LEU A 565 -4.18 21.04 18.39
N LEU A 566 -4.55 20.79 17.13
CA LEU A 566 -3.82 19.89 16.25
C LEU A 566 -2.37 20.33 16.08
N ASP A 567 -2.15 21.60 15.73
CA ASP A 567 -0.80 22.16 15.58
C ASP A 567 0.02 22.06 16.88
N THR A 568 -0.63 22.28 18.03
CA THR A 568 0.03 22.22 19.35
C THR A 568 0.52 20.82 19.71
N THR A 569 -0.20 19.79 19.29
CA THR A 569 0.08 18.38 19.61
C THR A 569 0.83 17.65 18.50
N ALA A 570 1.06 18.31 17.36
CA ALA A 570 1.67 17.72 16.17
C ALA A 570 3.09 17.17 16.41
N VAL A 571 3.94 17.93 17.12
CA VAL A 571 5.37 17.59 17.26
C VAL A 571 5.69 16.87 18.56
N VAL A 572 5.04 17.29 19.65
CA VAL A 572 5.23 16.68 20.96
C VAL A 572 3.85 16.45 21.58
N PRO A 573 3.63 15.39 22.36
CA PRO A 573 2.52 15.29 23.29
C PRO A 573 2.21 16.56 24.10
N TYR A 574 0.94 16.92 24.20
CA TYR A 574 0.50 17.88 25.22
C TYR A 574 -0.89 17.46 25.72
N PRO A 575 -0.96 16.66 26.80
CA PRO A 575 -2.22 16.08 27.29
C PRO A 575 -3.38 17.08 27.44
N PRO A 576 -3.15 18.34 27.90
CA PRO A 576 -4.24 19.32 27.97
C PRO A 576 -4.88 19.62 26.62
N ALA A 577 -4.09 19.69 25.54
CA ALA A 577 -4.63 19.88 24.19
C ALA A 577 -5.25 18.60 23.62
N ASP A 578 -4.65 17.42 23.86
CA ASP A 578 -5.20 16.12 23.41
C ASP A 578 -6.62 15.88 23.97
N SER A 579 -6.85 16.20 25.25
CA SER A 579 -8.17 16.07 25.86
C SER A 579 -9.20 17.01 25.22
N MET A 580 -8.85 18.28 25.02
CA MET A 580 -9.73 19.24 24.36
C MET A 580 -10.09 18.82 22.93
N LEU A 581 -9.15 18.19 22.22
CA LEU A 581 -9.34 17.74 20.84
C LEU A 581 -10.18 16.45 20.75
N PHE A 582 -10.00 15.49 21.67
CA PHE A 582 -10.84 14.28 21.73
C PHE A 582 -12.32 14.63 21.91
N ASP A 583 -12.63 15.53 22.83
CA ASP A 583 -14.01 15.94 23.11
C ASP A 583 -14.63 16.63 21.89
N LEU A 584 -13.84 17.45 21.19
CA LEU A 584 -14.24 18.12 19.96
C LEU A 584 -14.55 17.12 18.83
N TYR A 585 -13.74 16.07 18.64
CA TYR A 585 -13.95 15.06 17.59
C TYR A 585 -15.12 14.14 17.83
N MET A 586 -15.34 13.73 19.08
CA MET A 586 -16.52 12.94 19.43
C MET A 586 -17.80 13.72 19.17
N GLN A 587 -17.82 15.03 19.48
CA GLN A 587 -18.96 15.90 19.18
C GLN A 587 -19.25 16.00 17.67
N GLN A 588 -18.22 15.91 16.83
CA GLN A 588 -18.33 16.00 15.37
C GLN A 588 -18.45 14.64 14.66
N GLN A 589 -18.54 13.51 15.39
CA GLN A 589 -18.55 12.14 14.83
C GLN A 589 -17.29 11.77 14.01
N LYS A 590 -16.16 12.43 14.29
CA LYS A 590 -14.86 12.17 13.65
C LYS A 590 -14.15 10.98 14.34
N TYR A 591 -14.62 9.76 14.10
CA TYR A 591 -14.18 8.56 14.84
C TYR A 591 -12.73 8.16 14.58
N GLN A 592 -12.24 8.29 13.35
CA GLN A 592 -10.85 8.01 13.02
C GLN A 592 -9.90 8.99 13.75
N ASP A 593 -10.27 10.27 13.82
CA ASP A 593 -9.46 11.28 14.47
C ASP A 593 -9.48 11.12 16.00
N ALA A 594 -10.64 10.79 16.58
CA ALA A 594 -10.76 10.44 17.99
C ALA A 594 -9.92 9.19 18.34
N LEU A 595 -9.90 8.19 17.46
CA LEU A 595 -9.08 6.99 17.65
C LEU A 595 -7.59 7.33 17.69
N SER A 596 -7.12 8.23 16.83
CA SER A 596 -5.73 8.70 16.84
C SER A 596 -5.33 9.32 18.18
N ILE A 597 -6.23 10.09 18.81
CA ILE A 597 -5.96 10.65 20.14
C ILE A 597 -5.88 9.57 21.21
N VAL A 598 -6.78 8.58 21.17
CA VAL A 598 -6.81 7.45 22.12
C VAL A 598 -5.55 6.60 21.98
N ASP A 599 -5.09 6.35 20.76
CA ASP A 599 -3.85 5.62 20.48
C ASP A 599 -2.63 6.32 21.06
N LYS A 600 -2.48 7.62 20.79
CA LYS A 600 -1.42 8.46 21.37
C LYS A 600 -1.46 8.47 22.91
N GLY A 601 -2.64 8.34 23.49
CA GLY A 601 -2.83 8.22 24.94
C GLY A 601 -2.34 6.89 25.49
N LEU A 602 -2.70 5.79 24.84
CA LEU A 602 -2.33 4.42 25.22
C LEU A 602 -0.82 4.15 25.02
N GLU A 603 -0.17 4.79 24.05
CA GLU A 603 1.30 4.77 23.90
C GLU A 603 2.02 5.29 25.15
N ARG A 604 1.41 6.27 25.83
CA ARG A 604 1.98 6.89 27.05
C ARG A 604 1.55 6.15 28.32
N LYS A 605 0.33 5.61 28.33
CA LYS A 605 -0.30 4.93 29.46
C LYS A 605 -0.81 3.56 29.04
N PHE A 606 0.09 2.60 29.10
CA PHE A 606 -0.23 1.21 28.78
C PHE A 606 -1.34 0.66 29.69
N LEU A 607 -2.27 -0.11 29.11
CA LEU A 607 -3.41 -0.76 29.79
C LEU A 607 -4.37 0.17 30.56
N HIS A 608 -4.54 1.40 30.08
CA HIS A 608 -5.55 2.30 30.64
C HIS A 608 -6.97 1.87 30.20
N GLU A 609 -7.69 1.12 31.04
CA GLU A 609 -9.01 0.52 30.77
C GLU A 609 -10.01 1.46 30.06
N PRO A 610 -10.22 2.72 30.49
CA PRO A 610 -11.15 3.61 29.79
C PRO A 610 -10.75 3.94 28.35
N LEU A 611 -9.45 3.93 28.04
CA LEU A 611 -8.96 4.16 26.68
C LEU A 611 -9.10 2.89 25.82
N LEU A 612 -8.96 1.70 26.42
CA LEU A 612 -9.14 0.43 25.71
C LEU A 612 -10.59 0.21 25.24
N TRP A 613 -11.58 0.56 26.06
CA TRP A 613 -12.98 0.54 25.62
C TRP A 613 -13.25 1.50 24.47
N LYS A 614 -12.79 2.75 24.61
CA LYS A 614 -12.89 3.77 23.54
C LYS A 614 -12.25 3.25 22.26
N LYS A 615 -11.07 2.64 22.37
CA LYS A 615 -10.33 2.07 21.24
C LYS A 615 -11.09 0.91 20.59
N ALA A 616 -11.52 -0.09 21.36
CA ALA A 616 -12.24 -1.26 20.83
C ALA A 616 -13.51 -0.86 20.07
N GLN A 617 -14.26 0.11 20.62
CA GLN A 617 -15.48 0.61 20.00
C GLN A 617 -15.20 1.43 18.73
N LEU A 618 -14.22 2.34 18.78
CA LEU A 618 -13.82 3.13 17.61
C LEU A 618 -13.34 2.21 16.49
N LEU A 619 -12.50 1.21 16.80
CA LEU A 619 -12.03 0.22 15.83
C LEU A 619 -13.16 -0.57 15.19
N LYS A 620 -14.18 -0.95 15.97
CA LYS A 620 -15.39 -1.58 15.41
C LYS A 620 -16.15 -0.64 14.48
N LEU A 621 -16.37 0.62 14.89
CA LEU A 621 -17.04 1.63 14.04
C LEU A 621 -16.29 1.88 12.73
N LEU A 622 -15.00 1.59 12.72
CA LEU A 622 -14.11 1.69 11.57
C LEU A 622 -13.91 0.35 10.83
N SER A 623 -14.63 -0.71 11.22
CA SER A 623 -14.51 -2.07 10.66
C SER A 623 -13.10 -2.70 10.76
N ARG A 624 -12.30 -2.28 11.74
CA ARG A 624 -10.93 -2.78 12.02
C ARG A 624 -10.98 -3.91 13.05
N ASN A 625 -11.43 -5.08 12.59
CA ASN A 625 -11.88 -6.12 13.51
C ASN A 625 -10.75 -6.78 14.32
N ASP A 626 -9.66 -7.20 13.70
CA ASP A 626 -8.57 -7.89 14.41
C ASP A 626 -7.95 -7.02 15.51
N GLU A 627 -7.82 -5.72 15.27
CA GLU A 627 -7.30 -4.77 16.25
C GLU A 627 -8.28 -4.57 17.40
N ALA A 628 -9.57 -4.57 17.10
CA ALA A 628 -10.61 -4.54 18.11
C ALA A 628 -10.57 -5.83 18.93
N ILE A 629 -10.35 -7.01 18.32
CA ILE A 629 -10.20 -8.30 19.03
C ILE A 629 -9.07 -8.19 20.04
N TYR A 630 -7.91 -7.69 19.63
CA TYR A 630 -6.79 -7.51 20.55
C TYR A 630 -7.16 -6.60 21.73
N GLN A 631 -7.91 -5.52 21.50
CA GLN A 631 -8.40 -4.70 22.62
C GLN A 631 -9.35 -5.47 23.53
N THR A 632 -10.21 -6.35 22.99
CA THR A 632 -11.11 -7.17 23.80
C THR A 632 -10.37 -8.16 24.69
N GLU A 633 -9.22 -8.68 24.26
CA GLU A 633 -8.39 -9.59 25.07
C GLU A 633 -7.77 -8.85 26.27
N LEU A 634 -7.26 -7.64 26.03
CA LEU A 634 -6.77 -6.78 27.10
C LEU A 634 -7.89 -6.46 28.10
N LEU A 635 -9.07 -6.11 27.59
CA LEU A 635 -10.25 -5.84 28.40
C LEU A 635 -10.70 -7.06 29.20
N GLN A 636 -10.63 -8.27 28.64
CA GLN A 636 -11.03 -9.51 29.32
C GLN A 636 -10.30 -9.72 30.64
N SER A 637 -9.03 -9.31 30.75
CA SER A 637 -8.26 -9.37 32.01
C SER A 637 -8.67 -8.30 33.04
N LEU A 638 -9.27 -7.20 32.58
CA LEU A 638 -9.59 -6.02 33.38
C LEU A 638 -11.04 -6.01 33.89
N VAL A 639 -11.94 -6.81 33.29
CA VAL A 639 -13.40 -6.75 33.58
C VAL A 639 -14.02 -8.05 34.11
N GLN A 640 -13.21 -8.97 34.64
CA GLN A 640 -13.64 -10.34 35.00
C GLN A 640 -14.78 -10.43 36.04
N ASP A 641 -14.96 -9.41 36.86
CA ASP A 641 -15.92 -9.43 37.98
C ASP A 641 -17.32 -8.86 37.63
N ASP A 642 -17.63 -8.62 36.35
CA ASP A 642 -18.85 -7.92 35.91
C ASP A 642 -19.57 -8.65 34.75
N ALA A 643 -20.75 -9.24 35.02
CA ALA A 643 -21.52 -10.04 34.06
C ALA A 643 -21.96 -9.26 32.83
N ASP A 644 -22.31 -7.98 33.00
CA ASP A 644 -22.82 -7.14 31.92
C ASP A 644 -21.67 -6.70 31.02
N LYS A 645 -20.50 -6.37 31.59
CA LYS A 645 -19.28 -6.11 30.81
C LYS A 645 -18.82 -7.37 30.07
N LEU A 646 -18.91 -8.55 30.68
CA LEU A 646 -18.58 -9.82 30.04
C LEU A 646 -19.53 -10.18 28.89
N LEU A 647 -20.84 -9.96 29.03
CA LEU A 647 -21.78 -10.15 27.92
C LEU A 647 -21.50 -9.17 26.77
N ARG A 648 -21.26 -7.89 27.08
CA ARG A 648 -20.87 -6.88 26.06
C ARG A 648 -19.58 -7.26 25.36
N LEU A 649 -18.61 -7.76 26.12
CA LEU A 649 -17.35 -8.24 25.60
C LEU A 649 -17.53 -9.45 24.70
N ALA A 650 -18.36 -10.42 25.10
CA ALA A 650 -18.64 -11.63 24.33
C ALA A 650 -19.28 -11.32 22.98
N LEU A 651 -20.29 -10.45 22.97
CA LEU A 651 -20.97 -10.03 21.74
C LEU A 651 -20.01 -9.27 20.83
N LEU A 652 -19.20 -8.36 21.39
CA LEU A 652 -18.16 -7.67 20.65
C LEU A 652 -17.15 -8.68 20.07
N GLN A 653 -16.64 -9.63 20.86
CA GLN A 653 -15.73 -10.68 20.40
C GLN A 653 -16.31 -11.51 19.26
N ARG A 654 -17.60 -11.87 19.35
CA ARG A 654 -18.30 -12.62 18.31
C ARG A 654 -18.51 -11.82 17.03
N GLU A 655 -18.94 -10.55 17.14
CA GLU A 655 -19.05 -9.63 16.00
C GLU A 655 -17.72 -9.47 15.28
N LEU A 656 -16.63 -9.57 16.03
CA LEU A 656 -15.28 -9.50 15.53
C LEU A 656 -14.72 -10.84 15.04
N GLY A 657 -15.45 -11.96 15.18
CA GLY A 657 -15.02 -13.29 14.73
C GLY A 657 -14.17 -14.09 15.73
N ASN A 658 -13.93 -13.58 16.94
CA ASN A 658 -13.23 -14.33 18.00
C ASN A 658 -14.21 -15.22 18.79
N SER A 659 -14.57 -16.35 18.19
CA SER A 659 -15.49 -17.32 18.76
C SER A 659 -14.98 -17.89 20.10
N SER A 660 -13.71 -18.27 20.21
CA SER A 660 -13.17 -18.84 21.45
C SER A 660 -13.27 -17.88 22.64
N ALA A 661 -12.88 -16.61 22.44
CA ALA A 661 -12.95 -15.61 23.50
C ALA A 661 -14.41 -15.25 23.82
N SER A 662 -15.28 -15.16 22.80
CA SER A 662 -16.72 -15.02 22.99
C SER A 662 -17.29 -16.13 23.87
N GLU A 663 -16.91 -17.40 23.63
CA GLU A 663 -17.34 -18.52 24.45
C GLU A 663 -16.94 -18.36 25.91
N GLN A 664 -15.68 -18.01 26.16
CA GLN A 664 -15.16 -17.80 27.51
C GLN A 664 -15.92 -16.68 28.23
N SER A 665 -16.12 -15.56 27.54
CA SER A 665 -16.87 -14.42 28.06
C SER A 665 -18.35 -14.76 28.31
N LEU A 666 -19.02 -15.53 27.42
CA LEU A 666 -20.39 -16.01 27.62
C LEU A 666 -20.49 -16.96 28.82
N LEU A 667 -19.52 -17.87 28.98
CA LEU A 667 -19.49 -18.80 30.11
C LEU A 667 -19.21 -18.07 31.43
N ALA A 668 -18.29 -17.10 31.44
CA ALA A 668 -18.02 -16.27 32.61
C ALA A 668 -19.25 -15.40 32.98
N ALA A 669 -19.92 -14.80 31.99
CA ALA A 669 -21.17 -14.08 32.19
C ALA A 669 -22.27 -15.01 32.75
N GLN A 670 -22.38 -16.23 32.22
CA GLN A 670 -23.34 -17.25 32.69
C GLN A 670 -23.03 -17.74 34.11
N GLN A 671 -21.76 -17.79 34.53
CA GLN A 671 -21.39 -18.11 35.91
C GLN A 671 -21.79 -16.99 36.87
N SER A 672 -21.62 -15.74 36.45
CA SER A 672 -22.03 -14.55 37.21
C SER A 672 -23.57 -14.38 37.25
N ASN A 673 -24.30 -14.81 36.21
CA ASN A 673 -25.77 -14.77 36.14
C ASN A 673 -26.41 -16.02 35.49
N ALA A 674 -26.69 -17.04 36.29
CA ALA A 674 -27.09 -18.36 35.79
C ALA A 674 -28.48 -18.48 35.14
N LYS A 675 -29.41 -17.55 35.40
CA LYS A 675 -30.83 -17.66 34.96
C LYS A 675 -31.14 -16.91 33.66
N SER A 676 -30.17 -16.26 33.04
CA SER A 676 -30.39 -15.45 31.84
C SER A 676 -30.69 -16.30 30.60
N ARG A 677 -31.92 -16.20 30.04
CA ARG A 677 -32.30 -16.87 28.78
C ARG A 677 -31.52 -16.35 27.57
N LEU A 678 -31.21 -15.06 27.57
CA LEU A 678 -30.46 -14.43 26.48
C LEU A 678 -29.06 -15.04 26.37
N ILE A 679 -28.35 -15.17 27.48
CA ILE A 679 -27.02 -15.79 27.50
C ILE A 679 -27.10 -17.25 27.02
N GLN A 680 -28.15 -17.99 27.40
CA GLN A 680 -28.35 -19.39 26.98
C GLN A 680 -28.61 -19.53 25.47
N LEU A 681 -29.42 -18.65 24.86
CA LEU A 681 -29.64 -18.62 23.42
C LEU A 681 -28.34 -18.32 22.67
N GLU A 682 -27.57 -17.34 23.14
CA GLU A 682 -26.31 -16.98 22.50
C GLU A 682 -25.25 -18.07 22.62
N LEU A 683 -25.29 -18.87 23.69
CA LEU A 683 -24.49 -20.09 23.81
C LEU A 683 -24.89 -21.16 22.78
N VAL A 684 -26.19 -21.39 22.53
CA VAL A 684 -26.63 -22.35 21.49
C VAL A 684 -26.15 -21.92 20.11
N ASN A 685 -26.38 -20.64 19.75
CA ASN A 685 -25.95 -20.10 18.47
C ASN A 685 -24.42 -20.21 18.31
N HIS A 686 -23.69 -19.85 19.35
CA HIS A 686 -22.23 -19.98 19.39
C HIS A 686 -21.78 -21.43 19.09
N TYR A 687 -22.36 -22.41 19.77
CA TYR A 687 -21.96 -23.82 19.58
C TYR A 687 -22.37 -24.42 18.24
N LEU A 688 -23.46 -23.96 17.64
CA LEU A 688 -23.84 -24.36 16.29
C LEU A 688 -22.89 -23.76 15.24
N LEU A 689 -22.53 -22.48 15.38
CA LEU A 689 -21.58 -21.81 14.50
C LEU A 689 -20.17 -22.40 14.59
N THR A 690 -19.79 -22.89 15.77
CA THR A 690 -18.48 -23.53 16.01
C THR A 690 -18.47 -25.05 15.82
N GLU A 691 -19.55 -25.64 15.28
CA GLU A 691 -19.63 -27.07 14.98
C GLU A 691 -19.44 -28.00 16.20
N GLN A 692 -19.94 -27.60 17.38
CA GLN A 692 -19.84 -28.36 18.63
C GLN A 692 -21.21 -28.97 19.04
N PRO A 693 -21.60 -30.13 18.48
CA PRO A 693 -22.97 -30.64 18.62
C PRO A 693 -23.36 -30.99 20.06
N LEU A 694 -22.43 -31.55 20.84
CA LEU A 694 -22.72 -31.93 22.23
C LEU A 694 -22.98 -30.72 23.12
N GLN A 695 -22.26 -29.60 22.90
CA GLN A 695 -22.47 -28.38 23.66
C GLN A 695 -23.74 -27.65 23.21
N ALA A 696 -23.97 -27.57 21.89
CA ALA A 696 -25.22 -27.05 21.35
C ALA A 696 -26.42 -27.82 21.92
N GLU A 697 -26.38 -29.15 21.94
CA GLU A 697 -27.44 -29.99 22.52
C GLU A 697 -27.65 -29.71 24.01
N LYS A 698 -26.56 -29.60 24.79
CA LYS A 698 -26.62 -29.31 26.23
C LYS A 698 -27.37 -28.03 26.53
N TRP A 699 -27.10 -26.95 25.79
CA TRP A 699 -27.77 -25.66 25.98
C TRP A 699 -29.18 -25.67 25.38
N LEU A 700 -29.38 -26.31 24.24
CA LEU A 700 -30.68 -26.45 23.59
C LEU A 700 -31.68 -27.24 24.44
N ARG A 701 -31.25 -28.26 25.19
CA ARG A 701 -32.10 -28.98 26.17
C ARG A 701 -32.71 -28.05 27.23
N ARG A 702 -32.01 -26.98 27.62
CA ARG A 702 -32.54 -25.97 28.57
C ARG A 702 -33.63 -25.10 27.94
N LEU A 703 -33.63 -25.01 26.60
CA LEU A 703 -34.59 -24.27 25.80
C LEU A 703 -35.71 -25.17 25.21
N GLN A 704 -35.61 -26.49 25.34
CA GLN A 704 -36.56 -27.47 24.79
C GLN A 704 -38.04 -27.20 25.12
N PRO A 705 -38.41 -26.70 26.32
CA PRO A 705 -39.81 -26.37 26.62
C PRO A 705 -40.45 -25.34 25.66
N TYR A 706 -39.64 -24.61 24.90
CA TYR A 706 -40.09 -23.55 23.99
C TYR A 706 -40.08 -23.97 22.49
N ALA A 707 -39.54 -25.15 22.15
CA ALA A 707 -39.33 -25.57 20.76
C ALA A 707 -40.63 -25.74 19.96
N ALA A 708 -41.74 -26.13 20.61
CA ALA A 708 -43.04 -26.32 19.96
C ALA A 708 -43.67 -25.03 19.44
N THR A 709 -43.19 -23.86 19.90
CA THR A 709 -43.76 -22.55 19.59
C THR A 709 -42.76 -21.59 18.94
N ASP A 710 -41.50 -22.00 18.77
CA ASP A 710 -40.44 -21.15 18.22
C ASP A 710 -39.73 -21.84 17.04
N ALA A 711 -39.90 -21.27 15.85
CA ALA A 711 -39.29 -21.77 14.62
C ALA A 711 -37.75 -21.67 14.65
N ASN A 712 -37.17 -20.70 15.38
CA ASN A 712 -35.72 -20.58 15.51
C ASN A 712 -35.16 -21.74 16.32
N ILE A 713 -35.77 -22.09 17.45
CA ILE A 713 -35.35 -23.24 18.26
C ILE A 713 -35.49 -24.55 17.46
N THR A 714 -36.56 -24.69 16.65
CA THR A 714 -36.75 -25.84 15.77
C THR A 714 -35.71 -25.90 14.65
N MET A 715 -35.35 -24.77 14.03
CA MET A 715 -34.29 -24.68 13.03
C MET A 715 -32.91 -25.00 13.64
N LEU A 716 -32.58 -24.45 14.81
CA LEU A 716 -31.33 -24.76 15.53
C LEU A 716 -31.25 -26.26 15.88
N SER A 717 -32.40 -26.90 16.16
CA SER A 717 -32.49 -28.35 16.31
C SER A 717 -32.22 -29.11 15.00
N ALA A 718 -32.65 -28.57 13.86
CA ALA A 718 -32.37 -29.13 12.54
C ALA A 718 -30.89 -28.98 12.15
N ASP A 719 -30.29 -27.82 12.44
CA ASP A 719 -28.86 -27.56 12.24
C ASP A 719 -28.01 -28.49 13.12
N LEU A 720 -28.42 -28.73 14.36
CA LEU A 720 -27.80 -29.74 15.22
C LEU A 720 -27.90 -31.15 14.61
N ALA A 721 -29.01 -31.50 13.96
CA ALA A 721 -29.16 -32.79 13.30
C ALA A 721 -28.25 -32.93 12.06
N LEU A 722 -28.08 -31.86 11.26
CA LEU A 722 -27.11 -31.83 10.16
C LEU A 722 -25.68 -32.02 10.67
N LEU A 723 -25.33 -31.30 11.74
CA LEU A 723 -24.02 -31.39 12.37
C LEU A 723 -23.72 -32.81 12.89
N ASN A 724 -24.76 -33.51 13.36
CA ASN A 724 -24.68 -34.92 13.76
C ASN A 724 -24.72 -35.91 12.59
N LYS A 725 -24.69 -35.44 11.34
CA LYS A 725 -24.82 -36.24 10.10
C LYS A 725 -26.14 -37.02 10.00
N ASP A 726 -27.12 -36.71 10.84
CA ASP A 726 -28.48 -37.27 10.77
C ASP A 726 -29.30 -36.42 9.77
N THR A 727 -28.91 -36.56 8.51
CA THR A 727 -29.48 -35.76 7.42
C THR A 727 -30.98 -36.01 7.25
N ASN A 728 -31.45 -37.22 7.54
CA ASN A 728 -32.87 -37.55 7.49
C ASN A 728 -33.67 -36.80 8.56
N LYS A 729 -33.17 -36.77 9.81
CA LYS A 729 -33.79 -36.00 10.89
C LYS A 729 -33.71 -34.50 10.64
N ALA A 730 -32.61 -34.01 10.09
CA ALA A 730 -32.47 -32.61 9.71
C ALA A 730 -33.53 -32.19 8.69
N VAL A 731 -33.72 -32.98 7.61
CA VAL A 731 -34.76 -32.73 6.60
C VAL A 731 -36.15 -32.71 7.24
N LEU A 732 -36.45 -33.61 8.18
CA LEU A 732 -37.72 -33.63 8.91
C LEU A 732 -37.92 -32.37 9.76
N LEU A 733 -36.90 -31.94 10.49
CA LEU A 733 -36.95 -30.75 11.36
C LEU A 733 -37.00 -29.45 10.54
N PHE A 734 -36.32 -29.37 9.40
CA PHE A 734 -36.48 -28.26 8.45
C PHE A 734 -37.89 -28.20 7.89
N LYS A 735 -38.45 -29.35 7.48
CA LYS A 735 -39.86 -29.44 7.06
C LYS A 735 -40.81 -29.04 8.19
N GLN A 736 -40.48 -29.33 9.46
CA GLN A 736 -41.25 -28.87 10.62
C GLN A 736 -41.12 -27.36 10.85
N ALA A 737 -39.92 -26.80 10.72
CA ALA A 737 -39.71 -25.35 10.80
C ALA A 737 -40.52 -24.62 9.72
N LEU A 738 -40.57 -25.17 8.49
CA LEU A 738 -41.41 -24.64 7.39
C LEU A 738 -42.92 -24.81 7.62
N ARG A 739 -43.37 -25.69 8.52
CA ARG A 739 -44.78 -25.73 8.93
C ARG A 739 -45.13 -24.61 9.92
N LEU A 740 -44.16 -24.19 10.73
CA LEU A 740 -44.32 -23.05 11.64
C LEU A 740 -44.19 -21.72 10.88
N ASP A 741 -43.30 -21.66 9.90
CA ASP A 741 -43.08 -20.52 9.01
C ASP A 741 -42.77 -20.96 7.57
N PRO A 742 -43.78 -21.01 6.66
CA PRO A 742 -43.59 -21.42 5.27
C PRO A 742 -42.68 -20.50 4.44
N ALA A 743 -42.48 -19.26 4.89
CA ALA A 743 -41.66 -18.26 4.20
C ALA A 743 -40.22 -18.22 4.72
N PHE A 744 -39.82 -19.17 5.58
CA PHE A 744 -38.49 -19.21 6.18
C PHE A 744 -37.40 -19.52 5.15
N GLN A 745 -36.94 -18.48 4.45
CA GLN A 745 -36.05 -18.57 3.29
C GLN A 745 -34.74 -19.32 3.57
N LEU A 746 -34.16 -19.11 4.76
CA LEU A 746 -32.93 -19.79 5.17
C LEU A 746 -33.09 -21.32 5.16
N VAL A 747 -34.26 -21.83 5.52
CA VAL A 747 -34.54 -23.27 5.54
C VAL A 747 -34.65 -23.84 4.12
N TRP A 748 -35.25 -23.12 3.18
CA TRP A 748 -35.34 -23.55 1.78
C TRP A 748 -33.99 -23.66 1.09
N VAL A 749 -33.09 -22.70 1.32
CA VAL A 749 -31.72 -22.75 0.80
C VAL A 749 -30.99 -23.98 1.34
N LYS A 750 -31.13 -24.28 2.63
CA LYS A 750 -30.52 -25.47 3.25
C LYS A 750 -31.04 -26.77 2.60
N LEU A 751 -32.35 -26.86 2.29
CA LEU A 751 -32.92 -28.02 1.60
C LEU A 751 -32.45 -28.17 0.14
N TYR A 752 -32.31 -27.07 -0.62
CA TYR A 752 -31.78 -27.11 -1.99
C TYR A 752 -30.33 -27.62 -2.06
N GLN A 753 -29.47 -27.18 -1.13
CA GLN A 753 -28.08 -27.63 -1.08
C GLN A 753 -27.98 -29.14 -0.82
N LEU A 754 -28.84 -29.68 0.04
CA LEU A 754 -28.93 -31.12 0.24
C LEU A 754 -29.36 -31.85 -1.05
N ALA A 755 -30.36 -31.31 -1.76
CA ALA A 755 -30.87 -31.87 -3.00
C ALA A 755 -29.83 -31.90 -4.14
N LYS A 756 -29.03 -30.83 -4.29
CA LYS A 756 -27.94 -30.76 -5.28
C LYS A 756 -26.87 -31.84 -5.05
N ASN A 757 -26.66 -32.24 -3.79
CA ASN A 757 -25.75 -33.31 -3.41
C ASN A 757 -26.41 -34.71 -3.43
N GLY A 758 -27.60 -34.84 -4.03
CA GLY A 758 -28.33 -36.10 -4.18
C GLY A 758 -29.20 -36.49 -2.99
N VAL A 759 -29.24 -35.72 -1.90
CA VAL A 759 -30.06 -36.02 -0.72
C VAL A 759 -31.47 -35.46 -0.88
N ASP A 760 -32.47 -36.34 -0.85
CA ASP A 760 -33.89 -35.98 -1.00
C ASP A 760 -34.19 -35.15 -2.26
N ALA A 761 -33.42 -35.32 -3.36
CA ALA A 761 -33.58 -34.54 -4.60
C ALA A 761 -35.02 -34.53 -5.14
N LYS A 762 -35.65 -35.71 -5.15
CA LYS A 762 -37.06 -35.85 -5.53
C LYS A 762 -38.00 -35.21 -4.51
N GLY A 763 -37.73 -35.35 -3.21
CA GLY A 763 -38.56 -34.76 -2.15
C GLY A 763 -38.45 -33.24 -2.09
N PHE A 764 -37.29 -32.65 -2.38
CA PHE A 764 -37.12 -31.21 -2.59
C PHE A 764 -37.98 -30.74 -3.76
N SER A 765 -37.88 -31.39 -4.92
CA SER A 765 -38.67 -31.02 -6.10
C SER A 765 -40.17 -31.07 -5.82
N LEU A 766 -40.66 -32.12 -5.14
CA LEU A 766 -42.08 -32.24 -4.76
C LEU A 766 -42.49 -31.17 -3.73
N LEU A 767 -41.69 -30.96 -2.68
CA LEU A 767 -41.96 -29.97 -1.64
C LEU A 767 -41.99 -28.54 -2.20
N ALA A 768 -41.03 -28.21 -3.08
CA ALA A 768 -40.96 -26.92 -3.74
C ALA A 768 -42.16 -26.72 -4.69
N GLN A 769 -42.52 -27.74 -5.48
CA GLN A 769 -43.70 -27.70 -6.33
C GLN A 769 -45.00 -27.52 -5.53
N ASP A 770 -45.17 -28.26 -4.42
CA ASP A 770 -46.34 -28.15 -3.56
C ASP A 770 -46.43 -26.77 -2.91
N ASN A 771 -45.32 -26.23 -2.38
CA ASN A 771 -45.30 -24.88 -1.82
C ASN A 771 -45.62 -23.82 -2.88
N LEU A 772 -45.11 -23.98 -4.11
CA LEU A 772 -45.38 -23.09 -5.24
C LEU A 772 -46.82 -23.19 -5.78
N ARG A 773 -47.60 -24.21 -5.42
CA ARG A 773 -49.05 -24.25 -5.73
C ARG A 773 -49.82 -23.24 -4.90
N GLU A 774 -49.45 -23.10 -3.63
CA GLU A 774 -50.08 -22.19 -2.67
C GLU A 774 -49.41 -20.79 -2.69
N ASN A 775 -48.11 -20.73 -2.97
CA ASN A 775 -47.28 -19.52 -2.95
C ASN A 775 -46.65 -19.26 -4.33
N LYS A 776 -47.49 -18.98 -5.34
CA LYS A 776 -47.07 -18.89 -6.75
C LYS A 776 -45.98 -17.85 -7.03
N ASP A 777 -45.93 -16.80 -6.20
CA ASP A 777 -45.05 -15.66 -6.34
C ASP A 777 -43.66 -15.87 -5.71
N PHE A 778 -43.37 -17.06 -5.16
CA PHE A 778 -42.03 -17.41 -4.65
C PHE A 778 -41.06 -17.68 -5.81
N ASN A 779 -40.79 -16.65 -6.62
CA ASN A 779 -39.92 -16.72 -7.79
C ASN A 779 -38.47 -17.13 -7.43
N TRP A 780 -38.00 -16.76 -6.24
CA TRP A 780 -36.71 -17.22 -5.71
C TRP A 780 -36.66 -18.76 -5.55
N LEU A 781 -37.75 -19.39 -5.13
CA LEU A 781 -37.85 -20.85 -5.01
C LEU A 781 -37.97 -21.50 -6.40
N ARG A 782 -38.69 -20.87 -7.33
CA ARG A 782 -38.83 -21.35 -8.71
C ARG A 782 -37.49 -21.41 -9.46
N ARG A 783 -36.64 -20.39 -9.29
CA ARG A 783 -35.28 -20.39 -9.87
C ARG A 783 -34.43 -21.55 -9.35
N LEU A 784 -34.46 -21.81 -8.03
CA LEU A 784 -33.75 -22.96 -7.43
C LEU A 784 -34.24 -24.29 -8.01
N LEU A 785 -35.54 -24.40 -8.29
CA LEU A 785 -36.12 -25.59 -8.92
C LEU A 785 -35.68 -25.76 -10.38
N ALA A 786 -35.60 -24.68 -11.17
CA ALA A 786 -35.13 -24.73 -12.55
C ALA A 786 -33.65 -25.18 -12.65
N GLU A 787 -32.80 -24.62 -11.80
CA GLU A 787 -31.38 -25.00 -11.70
C GLU A 787 -31.22 -26.46 -11.26
N HIS A 788 -32.07 -26.94 -10.35
CA HIS A 788 -32.10 -28.35 -9.98
C HIS A 788 -32.34 -29.25 -11.21
N PHE A 789 -33.26 -28.89 -12.10
CA PHE A 789 -33.52 -29.69 -13.32
C PHE A 789 -32.38 -29.66 -14.34
N VAL A 790 -31.68 -28.53 -14.50
CA VAL A 790 -30.48 -28.45 -15.36
C VAL A 790 -29.41 -29.43 -14.87
N ASN A 791 -29.14 -29.45 -13.56
CA ASN A 791 -28.16 -30.34 -12.95
C ASN A 791 -28.52 -31.83 -13.13
N GLN A 792 -29.81 -32.15 -13.24
CA GLN A 792 -30.31 -33.51 -13.46
C GLN A 792 -30.43 -33.90 -14.95
N GLN A 793 -29.96 -33.04 -15.87
CA GLN A 793 -30.07 -33.21 -17.32
C GLN A 793 -31.52 -33.33 -17.82
N GLN A 794 -32.47 -32.77 -17.06
CA GLN A 794 -33.89 -32.76 -17.37
C GLN A 794 -34.24 -31.49 -18.15
N ALA A 795 -33.81 -31.44 -19.42
CA ALA A 795 -33.90 -30.26 -20.27
C ALA A 795 -35.34 -29.72 -20.39
N THR A 796 -36.33 -30.59 -20.55
CA THR A 796 -37.74 -30.21 -20.72
C THR A 796 -38.30 -29.52 -19.47
N GLU A 797 -38.06 -30.09 -18.30
CA GLU A 797 -38.50 -29.55 -17.01
C GLU A 797 -37.77 -28.25 -16.68
N ALA A 798 -36.48 -28.16 -16.99
CA ALA A 798 -35.70 -26.93 -16.83
C ALA A 798 -36.23 -25.79 -17.70
N ILE A 799 -36.44 -26.04 -18.99
CA ILE A 799 -37.02 -25.07 -19.93
C ILE A 799 -38.37 -24.59 -19.40
N GLN A 800 -39.26 -25.51 -18.99
CA GLN A 800 -40.56 -25.14 -18.47
C GLN A 800 -40.49 -24.20 -17.26
N GLN A 801 -39.61 -24.47 -16.28
CA GLN A 801 -39.49 -23.60 -15.11
C GLN A 801 -38.89 -22.23 -15.45
N TYR A 802 -37.88 -22.18 -16.32
CA TYR A 802 -37.31 -20.91 -16.78
C TYR A 802 -38.31 -20.08 -17.59
N GLU A 803 -39.10 -20.70 -18.46
CA GLU A 803 -40.13 -19.99 -19.22
C GLU A 803 -41.23 -19.44 -18.30
N ILE A 804 -41.67 -20.19 -17.27
CA ILE A 804 -42.62 -19.68 -16.26
C ILE A 804 -42.02 -18.49 -15.51
N LEU A 805 -40.73 -18.56 -15.16
CA LEU A 805 -40.02 -17.49 -14.46
C LEU A 805 -39.98 -16.20 -15.28
N LEU A 806 -39.59 -16.31 -16.56
CA LEU A 806 -39.53 -15.18 -17.48
C LEU A 806 -40.92 -14.63 -17.82
N ALA A 807 -41.92 -15.50 -17.99
CA ALA A 807 -43.31 -15.10 -18.24
C ALA A 807 -43.93 -14.35 -17.04
N ALA A 808 -43.47 -14.63 -15.82
CA ALA A 808 -43.86 -13.90 -14.61
C ALA A 808 -43.13 -12.55 -14.44
N GLY A 809 -42.25 -12.17 -15.39
CA GLY A 809 -41.44 -10.96 -15.32
C GLY A 809 -40.30 -11.03 -14.30
N ALA A 810 -39.95 -12.22 -13.81
CA ALA A 810 -38.86 -12.42 -12.86
C ALA A 810 -37.58 -12.86 -13.59
N TYR A 811 -36.41 -12.37 -13.13
CA TYR A 811 -35.09 -12.73 -13.66
C TYR A 811 -34.91 -12.50 -15.17
N THR A 812 -35.65 -11.56 -15.75
CA THR A 812 -35.55 -11.23 -17.19
C THR A 812 -34.21 -10.63 -17.58
N ASP A 813 -33.46 -10.12 -16.61
CA ASP A 813 -32.12 -9.55 -16.70
C ASP A 813 -30.99 -10.52 -16.27
N ASP A 814 -31.33 -11.75 -15.88
CA ASP A 814 -30.33 -12.75 -15.47
C ASP A 814 -29.66 -13.38 -16.71
N VAL A 815 -28.40 -13.00 -16.96
CA VAL A 815 -27.57 -13.47 -18.09
C VAL A 815 -27.45 -14.99 -18.10
N ALA A 816 -27.36 -15.63 -16.93
CA ALA A 816 -27.17 -17.07 -16.83
C ALA A 816 -28.41 -17.83 -17.29
N VAL A 817 -29.61 -17.30 -17.01
CA VAL A 817 -30.88 -17.88 -17.48
C VAL A 817 -30.92 -17.90 -19.01
N HIS A 818 -30.60 -16.77 -19.65
CA HIS A 818 -30.59 -16.67 -21.12
C HIS A 818 -29.50 -17.53 -21.76
N ASN A 819 -28.28 -17.52 -21.21
CA ASN A 819 -27.19 -18.35 -21.73
C ASN A 819 -27.48 -19.85 -21.61
N ASN A 820 -28.08 -20.29 -20.50
CA ASN A 820 -28.48 -21.68 -20.31
C ASN A 820 -29.59 -22.08 -21.29
N LEU A 821 -30.60 -21.23 -21.51
CA LEU A 821 -31.64 -21.47 -22.52
C LEU A 821 -31.04 -21.55 -23.93
N ALA A 822 -30.10 -20.66 -24.28
CA ALA A 822 -29.43 -20.70 -25.58
C ALA A 822 -28.76 -22.06 -25.85
N ASN A 823 -28.02 -22.57 -24.87
CA ASN A 823 -27.37 -23.88 -24.95
C ASN A 823 -28.38 -25.04 -24.99
N LEU A 824 -29.47 -24.97 -24.21
CA LEU A 824 -30.53 -26.00 -24.20
C LEU A 824 -31.29 -26.07 -25.55
N TYR A 825 -31.45 -24.95 -26.25
CA TYR A 825 -32.11 -24.92 -27.57
C TYR A 825 -31.18 -25.22 -28.75
N LEU A 826 -29.86 -25.01 -28.65
CA LEU A 826 -28.93 -25.17 -29.78
C LEU A 826 -29.07 -26.49 -30.55
N PRO A 827 -29.25 -27.67 -29.92
CA PRO A 827 -29.39 -28.93 -30.65
C PRO A 827 -30.71 -29.09 -31.41
N THR A 828 -31.76 -28.37 -31.01
CA THR A 828 -33.14 -28.59 -31.49
C THR A 828 -33.71 -27.42 -32.27
N ASP A 829 -33.32 -26.19 -31.95
CA ASP A 829 -33.75 -24.94 -32.58
C ASP A 829 -32.65 -23.86 -32.50
N ALA A 830 -31.81 -23.82 -33.53
CA ALA A 830 -30.71 -22.84 -33.63
C ALA A 830 -31.20 -21.37 -33.69
N LYS A 831 -32.43 -21.12 -34.14
CA LYS A 831 -32.98 -19.76 -34.23
C LYS A 831 -33.35 -19.24 -32.84
N THR A 832 -34.02 -20.08 -32.06
CA THR A 832 -34.35 -19.75 -30.66
C THR A 832 -33.08 -19.67 -29.82
N ALA A 833 -32.11 -20.57 -30.05
CA ALA A 833 -30.79 -20.50 -29.41
C ALA A 833 -30.07 -19.18 -29.68
N LEU A 834 -30.05 -18.72 -30.94
CA LEU A 834 -29.46 -17.44 -31.32
C LEU A 834 -30.14 -16.27 -30.59
N SER A 835 -31.47 -16.26 -30.52
CA SER A 835 -32.23 -15.19 -29.82
C SER A 835 -31.86 -15.08 -28.34
N TYR A 836 -31.72 -16.21 -27.65
CA TYR A 836 -31.32 -16.23 -26.24
C TYR A 836 -29.84 -15.83 -26.07
N ALA A 837 -28.95 -16.29 -26.96
CA ALA A 837 -27.54 -15.91 -26.93
C ALA A 837 -27.34 -14.40 -27.18
N GLU A 838 -28.06 -13.82 -28.14
CA GLU A 838 -28.06 -12.37 -28.39
C GLU A 838 -28.55 -11.59 -27.18
N THR A 839 -29.58 -12.09 -26.49
CA THR A 839 -30.09 -11.47 -25.26
C THR A 839 -29.05 -11.53 -24.15
N ALA A 840 -28.38 -12.67 -23.97
CA ALA A 840 -27.31 -12.83 -22.98
C ALA A 840 -26.13 -11.86 -23.24
N VAL A 841 -25.67 -11.76 -24.49
CA VAL A 841 -24.58 -10.83 -24.88
C VAL A 841 -25.03 -9.36 -24.74
N LYS A 842 -26.29 -9.04 -25.05
CA LYS A 842 -26.81 -7.68 -24.87
C LYS A 842 -26.87 -7.27 -23.40
N LEU A 843 -27.23 -8.20 -22.51
CA LEU A 843 -27.25 -7.97 -21.06
C LEU A 843 -25.84 -7.84 -20.48
N ALA A 844 -24.89 -8.63 -20.97
CA ALA A 844 -23.49 -8.57 -20.53
C ALA A 844 -22.49 -8.72 -21.69
N PRO A 845 -22.12 -7.60 -22.36
CA PRO A 845 -21.27 -7.61 -23.55
C PRO A 845 -19.82 -8.05 -23.32
N LYS A 846 -19.37 -8.15 -22.06
CA LYS A 846 -18.02 -8.58 -21.65
C LYS A 846 -18.03 -9.94 -20.95
N HIS A 847 -19.11 -10.71 -21.04
CA HIS A 847 -19.21 -12.02 -20.42
C HIS A 847 -18.66 -13.10 -21.35
N ALA A 848 -17.45 -13.61 -21.07
CA ALA A 848 -16.71 -14.52 -21.94
C ALA A 848 -17.55 -15.73 -22.40
N ALA A 849 -18.21 -16.45 -21.49
CA ALA A 849 -19.02 -17.62 -21.85
C ALA A 849 -20.25 -17.30 -22.73
N ALA A 850 -20.83 -16.08 -22.60
CA ALA A 850 -21.96 -15.67 -23.42
C ALA A 850 -21.48 -15.29 -24.83
N LEU A 851 -20.34 -14.59 -24.92
CA LEU A 851 -19.67 -14.28 -26.19
C LEU A 851 -19.20 -15.54 -26.91
N ASP A 852 -18.65 -16.53 -26.19
CA ASP A 852 -18.27 -17.82 -26.74
C ASP A 852 -19.49 -18.56 -27.30
N THR A 853 -20.56 -18.68 -26.50
CA THR A 853 -21.82 -19.31 -26.94
C THR A 853 -22.37 -18.62 -28.19
N TYR A 854 -22.40 -17.29 -28.21
CA TYR A 854 -22.85 -16.51 -29.37
C TYR A 854 -21.95 -16.70 -30.59
N GLY A 855 -20.63 -16.57 -30.43
CA GLY A 855 -19.64 -16.76 -31.48
C GLY A 855 -19.68 -18.17 -32.07
N TRP A 856 -19.90 -19.18 -31.23
CA TRP A 856 -20.02 -20.57 -31.67
C TRP A 856 -21.29 -20.81 -32.48
N ILE A 857 -22.43 -20.25 -32.05
CA ILE A 857 -23.68 -20.30 -32.81
C ILE A 857 -23.50 -19.61 -34.18
N LEU A 858 -22.81 -18.46 -34.23
CA LEU A 858 -22.48 -17.78 -35.49
C LEU A 858 -21.60 -18.64 -36.41
N THR A 859 -20.59 -19.32 -35.86
CA THR A 859 -19.74 -20.25 -36.61
C THR A 859 -20.54 -21.42 -37.17
N LYS A 860 -21.44 -22.01 -36.37
CA LYS A 860 -22.31 -23.12 -36.81
C LYS A 860 -23.33 -22.72 -37.87
N THR A 861 -23.72 -21.45 -37.89
CA THR A 861 -24.66 -20.89 -38.87
C THR A 861 -23.97 -20.28 -40.11
N GLY A 862 -22.64 -20.34 -40.19
CA GLY A 862 -21.84 -19.95 -41.37
C GLY A 862 -21.37 -18.49 -41.40
N SER A 863 -21.57 -17.73 -40.32
CA SER A 863 -21.22 -16.30 -40.24
C SER A 863 -19.77 -16.07 -39.75
N TYR A 864 -18.78 -16.64 -40.45
CA TYR A 864 -17.40 -16.77 -39.96
C TYR A 864 -16.68 -15.45 -39.65
N GLN A 865 -16.86 -14.40 -40.47
CA GLN A 865 -16.18 -13.12 -40.24
C GLN A 865 -16.67 -12.42 -38.97
N GLN A 866 -17.98 -12.49 -38.68
CA GLN A 866 -18.56 -11.95 -37.46
C GLN A 866 -18.15 -12.79 -36.25
N ALA A 867 -18.19 -14.12 -36.41
CA ALA A 867 -17.73 -15.04 -35.38
C ALA A 867 -16.28 -14.81 -34.99
N LEU A 868 -15.38 -14.52 -35.96
CA LEU A 868 -13.97 -14.28 -35.67
C LEU A 868 -13.76 -13.10 -34.71
N ALA A 869 -14.47 -11.98 -34.92
CA ALA A 869 -14.37 -10.81 -34.06
C ALA A 869 -14.85 -11.13 -32.63
N VAL A 870 -16.02 -11.76 -32.51
CA VAL A 870 -16.62 -12.14 -31.22
C VAL A 870 -15.74 -13.16 -30.48
N LEU A 871 -15.23 -14.18 -31.18
CA LEU A 871 -14.40 -15.23 -30.57
C LEU A 871 -13.00 -14.73 -30.20
N ARG A 872 -12.43 -13.77 -30.93
CA ARG A 872 -11.20 -13.09 -30.48
C ARG A 872 -11.42 -12.31 -29.20
N GLN A 873 -12.57 -11.63 -29.08
CA GLN A 873 -12.93 -10.94 -27.85
C GLN A 873 -13.13 -11.95 -26.71
N ALA A 874 -13.90 -13.02 -26.92
CA ALA A 874 -14.09 -14.09 -25.93
C ALA A 874 -12.75 -14.69 -25.48
N ASN A 875 -11.86 -15.04 -26.42
CA ASN A 875 -10.53 -15.58 -26.13
C ASN A 875 -9.59 -14.57 -25.48
N THR A 876 -9.81 -13.27 -25.64
CA THR A 876 -9.02 -12.26 -24.93
C THR A 876 -9.51 -12.14 -23.48
N LEU A 877 -10.81 -12.29 -23.25
CA LEU A 877 -11.45 -12.22 -21.94
C LEU A 877 -11.24 -13.47 -21.09
N ASP A 878 -11.17 -14.64 -21.73
CA ASP A 878 -10.84 -15.90 -21.11
C ASP A 878 -9.94 -16.69 -22.07
N ALA A 879 -8.63 -16.41 -21.99
CA ALA A 879 -7.69 -17.08 -22.86
C ALA A 879 -7.38 -18.48 -22.36
N ALA A 880 -7.80 -18.90 -21.16
CA ALA A 880 -7.53 -20.24 -20.63
C ALA A 880 -8.57 -21.28 -21.09
N GLU A 881 -9.80 -20.85 -21.42
CA GLU A 881 -10.90 -21.74 -21.80
C GLU A 881 -10.61 -22.51 -23.10
N PRO A 882 -10.44 -23.86 -23.04
CA PRO A 882 -10.09 -24.66 -24.21
C PRO A 882 -11.16 -24.64 -25.30
N ALA A 883 -12.44 -24.60 -24.93
CA ALA A 883 -13.55 -24.57 -25.87
C ALA A 883 -13.49 -23.31 -26.76
N THR A 884 -13.25 -22.14 -26.16
CA THR A 884 -13.14 -20.87 -26.88
C THR A 884 -11.95 -20.82 -27.83
N ARG A 885 -10.78 -21.31 -27.41
CA ARG A 885 -9.60 -21.44 -28.30
C ARG A 885 -9.89 -22.34 -29.50
N PHE A 886 -10.57 -23.46 -29.27
CA PHE A 886 -10.97 -24.37 -30.34
C PHE A 886 -11.96 -23.70 -31.30
N HIS A 887 -13.00 -23.03 -30.79
CA HIS A 887 -13.97 -22.29 -31.59
C HIS A 887 -13.29 -21.22 -32.46
N LEU A 888 -12.33 -20.48 -31.90
CA LEU A 888 -11.55 -19.47 -32.62
C LEU A 888 -10.67 -20.09 -33.72
N ALA A 889 -9.91 -21.14 -33.41
CA ALA A 889 -9.06 -21.83 -34.38
C ALA A 889 -9.87 -22.44 -35.54
N TYR A 890 -11.01 -23.06 -35.22
CA TYR A 890 -11.93 -23.58 -36.23
C TYR A 890 -12.42 -22.47 -37.15
N THR A 891 -12.79 -21.32 -36.59
CA THR A 891 -13.28 -20.17 -37.36
C THR A 891 -12.19 -19.57 -38.26
N LEU A 892 -10.94 -19.45 -37.77
CA LEU A 892 -9.78 -19.01 -38.57
C LEU A 892 -9.47 -19.96 -39.73
N ALA A 893 -9.61 -21.27 -39.52
CA ALA A 893 -9.43 -22.27 -40.57
C ALA A 893 -10.47 -22.10 -41.69
N GLN A 894 -11.74 -21.83 -41.36
CA GLN A 894 -12.78 -21.56 -42.37
C GLN A 894 -12.47 -20.30 -43.19
N LEU A 895 -11.79 -19.30 -42.59
CA LEU A 895 -11.36 -18.06 -43.24
C LEU A 895 -10.02 -18.17 -44.00
N GLN A 896 -9.46 -19.37 -44.17
CA GLN A 896 -8.16 -19.62 -44.84
C GLN A 896 -6.93 -19.00 -44.16
N ARG A 897 -7.03 -18.59 -42.88
CA ARG A 897 -5.91 -18.05 -42.08
C ARG A 897 -5.13 -19.18 -41.39
N LYS A 898 -4.54 -20.05 -42.21
CA LYS A 898 -4.01 -21.36 -41.76
C LYS A 898 -2.87 -21.25 -40.75
N ASP A 899 -1.96 -20.29 -40.91
CA ASP A 899 -0.78 -20.18 -40.04
C ASP A 899 -1.16 -19.74 -38.61
N GLU A 900 -2.11 -18.81 -38.49
CA GLU A 900 -2.68 -18.42 -37.19
C GLU A 900 -3.44 -19.56 -36.54
N ALA A 901 -4.30 -20.25 -37.29
CA ALA A 901 -5.03 -21.41 -36.79
C ALA A 901 -4.08 -22.52 -36.29
N LYS A 902 -3.01 -22.83 -37.03
CA LYS A 902 -1.96 -23.78 -36.61
C LYS A 902 -1.28 -23.36 -35.32
N THR A 903 -1.02 -22.07 -35.17
CA THR A 903 -0.33 -21.53 -33.99
C THR A 903 -1.19 -21.73 -32.74
N ILE A 904 -2.47 -21.36 -32.81
CA ILE A 904 -3.43 -21.55 -31.70
C ILE A 904 -3.64 -23.04 -31.40
N LEU A 905 -3.80 -23.89 -32.42
CA LEU A 905 -4.00 -25.33 -32.20
C LEU A 905 -2.79 -26.03 -31.60
N ARG A 906 -1.56 -25.65 -31.98
CA ARG A 906 -0.34 -26.19 -31.37
C ARG A 906 -0.22 -25.79 -29.91
N GLN A 907 -0.60 -24.56 -29.57
CA GLN A 907 -0.64 -24.09 -28.18
C GLN A 907 -1.72 -24.84 -27.39
N LEU A 908 -2.95 -24.93 -27.93
CA LEU A 908 -4.07 -25.63 -27.30
C LEU A 908 -3.78 -27.11 -27.02
N LEU A 909 -3.12 -27.80 -27.95
CA LEU A 909 -2.81 -29.23 -27.83
C LEU A 909 -1.52 -29.52 -27.04
N ALA A 910 -0.70 -28.51 -26.78
CA ALA A 910 0.43 -28.62 -25.87
C ALA A 910 -0.02 -28.60 -24.39
N ASP A 911 -1.20 -28.06 -24.09
CA ASP A 911 -1.80 -28.11 -22.76
C ASP A 911 -2.30 -29.53 -22.43
N THR A 912 -2.00 -30.02 -21.23
CA THR A 912 -2.33 -31.40 -20.80
C THR A 912 -3.79 -31.61 -20.38
N ALA A 913 -4.61 -30.55 -20.40
CA ALA A 913 -6.01 -30.59 -19.98
C ALA A 913 -6.91 -31.38 -20.95
N THR A 914 -7.84 -32.16 -20.39
CA THR A 914 -8.90 -32.85 -21.16
C THR A 914 -10.09 -31.92 -21.32
N PHE A 915 -10.54 -31.68 -22.55
CA PHE A 915 -11.72 -30.88 -22.87
C PHE A 915 -12.58 -31.60 -23.93
N SER A 916 -13.87 -31.24 -24.01
CA SER A 916 -14.89 -31.95 -24.78
C SER A 916 -14.56 -32.05 -26.27
N GLU A 917 -13.93 -31.02 -26.84
CA GLU A 917 -13.61 -30.90 -28.26
C GLU A 917 -12.20 -31.37 -28.65
N LYS A 918 -11.43 -31.98 -27.72
CA LYS A 918 -10.01 -32.31 -27.94
C LYS A 918 -9.75 -33.11 -29.22
N ASN A 919 -10.52 -34.17 -29.46
CA ASN A 919 -10.39 -35.01 -30.67
C ASN A 919 -10.65 -34.21 -31.95
N ALA A 920 -11.56 -33.23 -31.91
CA ALA A 920 -11.86 -32.37 -33.04
C ALA A 920 -10.72 -31.36 -33.31
N ALA A 921 -10.05 -30.87 -32.26
CA ALA A 921 -8.88 -29.99 -32.38
C ALA A 921 -7.68 -30.69 -33.02
N GLU A 922 -7.39 -31.93 -32.63
CA GLU A 922 -6.32 -32.75 -33.21
C GLU A 922 -6.56 -33.02 -34.70
N ALA A 923 -7.80 -33.39 -35.06
CA ALA A 923 -8.19 -33.62 -36.44
C ALA A 923 -8.05 -32.35 -37.30
N LEU A 924 -8.42 -31.18 -36.77
CA LEU A 924 -8.30 -29.92 -37.49
C LEU A 924 -6.84 -29.53 -37.73
N LEU A 925 -5.94 -29.73 -36.76
CA LEU A 925 -4.52 -29.41 -36.92
C LEU A 925 -3.85 -30.26 -38.00
N GLN A 926 -4.23 -31.53 -38.13
CA GLN A 926 -3.71 -32.43 -39.17
C GLN A 926 -4.16 -32.03 -40.59
N GLN A 927 -5.31 -31.36 -40.72
CA GLN A 927 -5.86 -30.95 -42.01
C GLN A 927 -5.26 -29.64 -42.56
N LEU A 928 -4.71 -28.79 -41.68
CA LEU A 928 -4.14 -27.49 -42.03
C LEU A 928 -2.70 -27.62 -42.50
#